data_AF-A0AAD7DDJ7-F1
#
_entry.id   AF-A0AAD7DDJ7-F1
#
_cell.length_a   1.000
_cell.length_b   1.000
_cell.length_c   1.000
_cell.angle_alpha   90.00
_cell.angle_beta   90.00
_cell.angle_gamma   90.00
#
_symmetry.space_group_name_H-M   'P 1'
#
loop_
_entity.id
_entity.type
_entity.pdbx_description
1 polymer ?
#
loop_
_entity_poly.entity_id
_entity_poly.type
_entity_poly.pdbx_seq_one_letter_code
_entity_poly.pdbx_strand_id
1 'polypeptide(L)'
;KLTHRGSYSPQARALARKLERHGCSQEFVGIVIEDVCKAAGVRVDRRMSRRTVGRCIGEGGVAAKIQLAHEIMDAPSLTASSDGTSHRNIEYQGRHVTLRVPNYVDDSPPIPRVRLLGVDSDTDHSSETQVKGLVSALTEISDLFNRCPSLRQDEIKMSLNTFFSKLKAMHGDHAADGKKNHRIVGEIKKELGLLDLGARQILATAPEELKLVVEAANDAKIADAGGQAAWDELSKEEQEQASSRTAAEIKTAFGLEVYEQMTDDEQRAFDMLLWGGCCMHKELNAAKGGSEGMKAWWKAHPDIQGPTLLANRDNAATLGDMTKINEETNSAQRRALNASEAGGVKTTLLAGALFNHANDKKGLQDTHVIYFQGIKPKGKSKRFPDTSTTRYGSNLDGAAELIVYLKAYITLLEQVRDKKEKGELNHLESNVYRALHDPATLTELCAMIIYALTVSWPYSIRVRGPETENVNLLDLGPLHHDLKAHIRRIIENPDIIFDNDLTPNPESCTLDGGPWHYPEAFAAVQKLAPSLPHLRDVTIAFFEGILPVWERFTAEFDEGGMIDGLSDEERLDAFMPTTNDANEGILGSMRWDKRTKLNASTHAFNARAMFRRNNTQAYMDANFGAEHHAYILHEHRRMDASGRVQAKAEAIRSHNATVAKEKADKRKATKTKKDKAAQAAAAVTLITDKTYLAKLTKGELEEQLSGHRLL
;
A
#
# COMPACT_ATOMS: atom_id res chain seq x y z
N LYS A 1 36.17 -18.43 22.57
CA LYS A 1 36.72 -17.05 22.50
C LYS A 1 35.88 -16.23 21.52
N LEU A 2 35.39 -15.05 21.92
CA LEU A 2 34.58 -14.18 21.05
C LEU A 2 35.41 -13.38 20.04
N THR A 3 36.71 -13.26 20.28
CA THR A 3 37.64 -12.47 19.48
C THR A 3 38.81 -13.30 18.98
N HIS A 4 39.33 -12.93 17.82
CA HIS A 4 40.57 -13.43 17.25
C HIS A 4 41.38 -12.22 16.72
N ARG A 5 42.65 -12.10 17.13
CA ARG A 5 43.54 -10.97 16.80
C ARG A 5 42.88 -9.59 17.01
N GLY A 6 42.18 -9.43 18.15
CA GLY A 6 41.52 -8.16 18.51
C GLY A 6 40.19 -7.87 17.80
N SER A 7 39.75 -8.71 16.85
CA SER A 7 38.48 -8.57 16.12
C SER A 7 37.46 -9.61 16.57
N TYR A 8 36.18 -9.24 16.63
CA TYR A 8 35.10 -10.21 16.92
C TYR A 8 34.92 -11.20 15.77
N SER A 9 34.77 -12.49 16.10
CA SER A 9 34.57 -13.54 15.10
C SER A 9 33.23 -13.39 14.36
N PRO A 10 33.08 -13.94 13.14
CA PRO A 10 31.81 -13.95 12.43
C PRO A 10 30.64 -14.48 13.27
N GLN A 11 30.86 -15.53 14.05
CA GLN A 11 29.85 -16.14 14.93
C GLN A 11 29.44 -15.19 16.06
N ALA A 12 30.39 -14.48 16.67
CA ALA A 12 30.07 -13.48 17.70
C ALA A 12 29.25 -12.31 17.13
N ARG A 13 29.57 -11.88 15.90
CA ARG A 13 28.81 -10.82 15.20
C ARG A 13 27.42 -11.30 14.77
N ALA A 14 27.30 -12.56 14.34
CA ALA A 14 26.02 -13.20 14.05
C ALA A 14 25.14 -13.29 15.30
N LEU A 15 25.71 -13.69 16.43
CA LEU A 15 25.00 -13.72 17.71
C LEU A 15 24.47 -12.32 18.09
N ALA A 16 25.27 -11.28 17.91
CA ALA A 16 24.83 -9.90 18.17
C ALA A 16 23.61 -9.50 17.31
N ARG A 17 23.61 -9.84 16.02
CA ARG A 17 22.45 -9.60 15.13
C ARG A 17 21.22 -10.43 15.55
N LYS A 18 21.41 -11.70 15.90
CA LYS A 18 20.32 -12.58 16.38
C LYS A 18 19.70 -12.04 17.67
N LEU A 19 20.50 -11.65 18.66
CA LEU A 19 19.99 -11.09 19.91
C LEU A 19 19.20 -9.80 19.69
N GLU A 20 19.66 -8.89 18.83
CA GLU A 20 18.90 -7.68 18.50
C GLU A 20 17.59 -7.99 17.78
N ARG A 21 17.62 -8.95 16.83
CA ARG A 21 16.41 -9.46 16.16
C ARG A 21 15.37 -9.99 17.15
N HIS A 22 15.80 -10.57 18.27
CA HIS A 22 14.92 -11.08 19.33
C HIS A 22 14.53 -10.03 20.38
N GLY A 23 14.79 -8.75 20.13
CA GLY A 23 14.33 -7.64 20.97
C GLY A 23 15.35 -7.14 22.00
N CYS A 24 16.58 -7.68 22.02
CA CYS A 24 17.63 -7.15 22.89
C CYS A 24 18.11 -5.78 22.37
N SER A 25 18.04 -4.74 23.21
CA SER A 25 18.61 -3.44 22.85
C SER A 25 20.12 -3.55 22.59
N GLN A 26 20.63 -2.79 21.61
CA GLN A 26 22.04 -2.81 21.21
C GLN A 26 23.01 -2.51 22.37
N GLU A 27 22.55 -1.75 23.36
CA GLU A 27 23.31 -1.46 24.58
C GLU A 27 23.48 -2.70 25.47
N PHE A 28 22.47 -3.56 25.48
CA PHE A 28 22.42 -4.71 26.36
C PHE A 28 22.97 -6.00 25.75
N VAL A 29 23.06 -6.10 24.42
CA VAL A 29 23.57 -7.31 23.72
C VAL A 29 24.91 -7.78 24.31
N GLY A 30 25.86 -6.87 24.55
CA GLY A 30 27.14 -7.23 25.13
C GLY A 30 27.04 -7.76 26.57
N ILE A 31 26.11 -7.22 27.39
CA ILE A 31 25.89 -7.71 28.76
C ILE A 31 25.28 -9.10 28.70
N VAL A 32 24.25 -9.28 27.88
CA VAL A 32 23.52 -10.55 27.78
C VAL A 32 24.47 -11.69 27.38
N ILE A 33 25.37 -11.44 26.42
CA ILE A 33 26.40 -12.43 26.04
C ILE A 33 27.30 -12.75 27.24
N GLU A 34 27.76 -11.73 27.98
CA GLU A 34 28.61 -11.90 29.15
C GLU A 34 27.92 -12.67 30.28
N ASP A 35 26.67 -12.31 30.63
CA ASP A 35 25.89 -12.94 31.68
C ASP A 35 25.57 -14.41 31.35
N VAL A 36 25.17 -14.70 30.11
CA VAL A 36 24.89 -16.08 29.66
C VAL A 36 26.16 -16.92 29.67
N CYS A 37 27.28 -16.39 29.17
CA CYS A 37 28.56 -17.10 29.23
C CYS A 37 29.02 -17.33 30.67
N LYS A 38 28.87 -16.34 31.55
CA LYS A 38 29.21 -16.45 32.98
C LYS A 38 28.37 -17.53 33.66
N ALA A 39 27.06 -17.56 33.40
CA ALA A 39 26.17 -18.61 33.91
C ALA A 39 26.57 -20.01 33.40
N ALA A 40 27.11 -20.10 32.19
CA ALA A 40 27.65 -21.33 31.61
C ALA A 40 29.11 -21.66 32.03
N GLY A 41 29.72 -20.89 32.97
CA GLY A 41 31.10 -21.10 33.40
C GLY A 41 32.17 -20.68 32.39
N VAL A 42 31.80 -19.94 31.34
CA VAL A 42 32.70 -19.47 30.28
C VAL A 42 33.10 -18.02 30.52
N ARG A 43 34.42 -17.75 30.58
CA ARG A 43 34.95 -16.39 30.69
C ARG A 43 34.86 -15.63 29.35
N VAL A 44 34.35 -14.40 29.39
CA VAL A 44 34.34 -13.48 28.24
C VAL A 44 35.43 -12.43 28.43
N ASP A 45 36.48 -12.49 27.60
CA ASP A 45 37.65 -11.61 27.73
C ASP A 45 37.39 -10.16 27.29
N ARG A 46 36.39 -9.95 26.42
CA ARG A 46 36.04 -8.63 25.90
C ARG A 46 34.55 -8.53 25.63
N ARG A 47 33.92 -7.53 26.26
CA ARG A 47 32.51 -7.22 26.07
C ARG A 47 32.26 -6.43 24.80
N MET A 48 31.22 -6.81 24.06
CA MET A 48 30.79 -6.10 22.86
C MET A 48 30.13 -4.78 23.24
N SER A 49 30.62 -3.66 22.70
CA SER A 49 30.02 -2.34 22.95
C SER A 49 28.79 -2.10 22.07
N ARG A 50 27.91 -1.18 22.48
CA ARG A 50 26.79 -0.69 21.66
C ARG A 50 27.21 -0.32 20.24
N ARG A 51 28.34 0.38 20.09
CA ARG A 51 28.88 0.79 18.78
C ARG A 51 29.27 -0.43 17.92
N THR A 52 29.88 -1.44 18.52
CA THR A 52 30.24 -2.67 17.81
C THR A 52 28.99 -3.44 17.38
N VAL A 53 27.97 -3.52 18.24
CA VAL A 53 26.69 -4.15 17.89
C VAL A 53 26.03 -3.41 16.71
N GLY A 54 25.98 -2.07 16.75
CA GLY A 54 25.47 -1.25 15.64
C GLY A 54 26.17 -1.55 14.31
N ARG A 55 27.50 -1.71 14.32
CA ARG A 55 28.27 -2.13 13.13
C ARG A 55 27.92 -3.54 12.66
N CYS A 56 27.74 -4.48 13.58
CA CYS A 56 27.33 -5.85 13.23
C CYS A 56 25.97 -5.88 12.53
N ILE A 57 25.05 -4.98 12.92
CA ILE A 57 23.74 -4.81 12.28
C ILE A 57 23.90 -4.21 10.88
N GLY A 58 24.68 -3.13 10.74
CA GLY A 58 24.94 -2.50 9.45
C GLY A 58 25.56 -3.45 8.43
N GLU A 59 26.50 -4.29 8.87
CA GLU A 59 27.08 -5.37 8.06
C GLU A 59 26.01 -6.38 7.59
N GLY A 60 25.02 -6.68 8.45
CA GLY A 60 23.88 -7.52 8.06
C GLY A 60 23.03 -6.89 6.95
N GLY A 61 22.89 -5.55 6.95
CA GLY A 61 22.24 -4.82 5.87
C GLY A 61 23.00 -4.86 4.55
N VAL A 62 24.33 -4.77 4.60
CA VAL A 62 25.19 -4.95 3.40
C VAL A 62 25.03 -6.37 2.86
N ALA A 63 25.11 -7.37 3.73
CA ALA A 63 24.92 -8.77 3.34
C ALA A 63 23.54 -9.03 2.73
N ALA A 64 22.48 -8.39 3.25
CA ALA A 64 21.13 -8.55 2.72
C ALA A 64 20.97 -8.00 1.29
N LYS A 65 21.69 -6.94 0.94
CA LYS A 65 21.72 -6.42 -0.44
C LYS A 65 22.52 -7.32 -1.38
N ILE A 66 23.65 -7.86 -0.91
CA ILE A 66 24.43 -8.86 -1.66
C ILE A 66 23.58 -10.11 -1.92
N GLN A 67 22.85 -10.59 -0.91
CA GLN A 67 21.89 -11.69 -1.05
C GLN A 67 20.86 -11.41 -2.13
N LEU A 68 20.20 -10.24 -2.11
CA LEU A 68 19.20 -9.87 -3.11
C LEU A 68 19.77 -9.92 -4.52
N ALA A 69 20.97 -9.38 -4.74
CA ALA A 69 21.62 -9.42 -6.03
C ALA A 69 21.86 -10.85 -6.52
N HIS A 70 22.41 -11.69 -5.65
CA HIS A 70 22.67 -13.10 -5.95
C HIS A 70 21.36 -13.86 -6.28
N GLU A 71 20.35 -13.75 -5.41
CA GLU A 71 19.05 -14.40 -5.63
C GLU A 71 18.37 -13.91 -6.92
N ILE A 72 18.46 -12.61 -7.27
CA ILE A 72 17.90 -12.05 -8.53
C ILE A 72 18.64 -12.60 -9.76
N MET A 73 19.96 -12.75 -9.69
CA MET A 73 20.74 -13.30 -10.80
C MET A 73 20.39 -14.77 -11.05
N ASP A 74 20.23 -15.55 -9.97
CA ASP A 74 19.99 -16.99 -10.05
C ASP A 74 18.55 -17.34 -10.39
N ALA A 75 17.57 -16.58 -9.88
CA ALA A 75 16.16 -16.85 -10.13
C ALA A 75 15.83 -16.64 -11.62
N PRO A 76 15.07 -17.52 -12.30
CA PRO A 76 14.73 -17.32 -13.71
C PRO A 76 13.77 -16.16 -13.93
N SER A 77 12.94 -15.88 -12.93
CA SER A 77 11.81 -14.96 -12.99
C SER A 77 11.58 -14.33 -11.61
N LEU A 78 10.93 -13.17 -11.61
CA LEU A 78 10.55 -12.47 -10.39
C LEU A 78 9.29 -11.61 -10.58
N THR A 79 8.66 -11.29 -9.47
CA THR A 79 7.56 -10.31 -9.36
C THR A 79 8.00 -9.16 -8.46
N ALA A 80 7.72 -7.92 -8.85
CA ALA A 80 7.95 -6.73 -8.02
C ALA A 80 6.68 -6.26 -7.30
N SER A 81 6.82 -5.67 -6.12
CA SER A 81 5.71 -5.01 -5.44
C SER A 81 6.17 -3.80 -4.62
N SER A 82 5.28 -2.83 -4.45
CA SER A 82 5.53 -1.66 -3.62
C SER A 82 4.26 -1.13 -2.98
N ASP A 83 4.43 -0.41 -1.87
CA ASP A 83 3.37 0.38 -1.23
C ASP A 83 3.93 1.66 -0.62
N GLY A 84 3.06 2.66 -0.50
CA GLY A 84 3.39 4.00 -0.02
C GLY A 84 2.64 4.38 1.24
N THR A 85 3.31 5.07 2.16
CA THR A 85 2.62 5.76 3.26
C THR A 85 3.33 7.05 3.64
N SER A 86 2.57 8.00 4.19
CA SER A 86 3.14 9.19 4.78
C SER A 86 3.38 9.01 6.29
N HIS A 87 4.47 9.59 6.78
CA HIS A 87 4.74 9.70 8.21
C HIS A 87 5.33 11.06 8.55
N ARG A 88 4.59 11.87 9.31
CA ARG A 88 4.96 13.25 9.69
C ARG A 88 5.34 14.11 8.47
N ASN A 89 4.48 14.09 7.44
CA ASN A 89 4.64 14.84 6.18
C ASN A 89 5.87 14.45 5.34
N ILE A 90 6.36 13.21 5.50
CA ILE A 90 7.37 12.63 4.63
C ILE A 90 6.79 11.35 4.05
N GLU A 91 6.87 11.20 2.72
CA GLU A 91 6.44 10.00 2.02
C GLU A 91 7.49 8.89 2.14
N TYR A 92 7.04 7.66 2.34
CA TYR A 92 7.87 6.46 2.40
C TYR A 92 7.31 5.39 1.51
N GLN A 93 8.19 4.67 0.81
CA GLN A 93 7.88 3.55 -0.05
C GLN A 93 8.57 2.29 0.46
N GLY A 94 7.79 1.25 0.70
CA GLY A 94 8.28 -0.10 0.94
C GLY A 94 8.29 -0.88 -0.37
N ARG A 95 9.37 -1.63 -0.64
CA ARG A 95 9.53 -2.39 -1.89
C ARG A 95 9.91 -3.83 -1.60
N HIS A 96 9.25 -4.77 -2.25
CA HIS A 96 9.58 -6.19 -2.18
C HIS A 96 9.68 -6.82 -3.58
N VAL A 97 10.40 -7.93 -3.65
CA VAL A 97 10.40 -8.83 -4.80
C VAL A 97 10.01 -10.23 -4.35
N THR A 98 9.29 -10.94 -5.20
CA THR A 98 8.99 -12.36 -5.01
C THR A 98 9.71 -13.13 -6.08
N LEU A 99 10.50 -14.12 -5.66
CA LEU A 99 11.31 -14.95 -6.55
C LEU A 99 11.50 -16.33 -5.91
N ARG A 100 11.80 -17.32 -6.74
CA ARG A 100 12.14 -18.67 -6.27
C ARG A 100 13.55 -18.65 -5.70
N VAL A 101 13.67 -18.98 -4.42
CA VAL A 101 14.97 -18.98 -3.72
C VAL A 101 15.24 -20.36 -3.14
N PRO A 102 16.50 -20.82 -3.15
CA PRO A 102 16.86 -22.09 -2.54
C PRO A 102 16.63 -22.05 -1.03
N ASN A 103 16.42 -23.22 -0.44
CA ASN A 103 16.51 -23.35 1.01
C ASN A 103 17.99 -23.35 1.40
N TYR A 104 18.41 -22.40 2.23
CA TYR A 104 19.80 -22.32 2.71
C TYR A 104 20.09 -23.23 3.91
N VAL A 105 19.13 -24.07 4.31
CA VAL A 105 19.23 -24.99 5.45
C VAL A 105 19.30 -26.44 5.00
N ASP A 106 18.62 -26.79 3.92
CA ASP A 106 18.55 -28.14 3.35
C ASP A 106 18.41 -28.08 1.83
N ASP A 107 18.50 -29.22 1.16
CA ASP A 107 18.48 -29.33 -0.31
C ASP A 107 17.04 -29.33 -0.90
N SER A 108 16.06 -28.78 -0.19
CA SER A 108 14.70 -28.64 -0.71
C SER A 108 14.65 -27.77 -1.97
N PRO A 109 13.73 -28.07 -2.91
CA PRO A 109 13.62 -27.29 -4.14
C PRO A 109 13.35 -25.81 -3.86
N PRO A 110 13.84 -24.91 -4.73
CA PRO A 110 13.54 -23.48 -4.61
C PRO A 110 12.04 -23.21 -4.63
N ILE A 111 11.59 -22.36 -3.71
CA ILE A 111 10.18 -21.99 -3.56
C ILE A 111 10.02 -20.46 -3.58
N PRO A 112 8.87 -19.94 -4.02
CA PRO A 112 8.60 -18.52 -3.98
C PRO A 112 8.78 -17.94 -2.57
N ARG A 113 9.55 -16.86 -2.48
CA ARG A 113 9.77 -16.10 -1.23
C ARG A 113 9.73 -14.62 -1.51
N VAL A 114 9.06 -13.89 -0.62
CA VAL A 114 9.02 -12.43 -0.63
C VAL A 114 10.26 -11.88 0.08
N ARG A 115 11.05 -11.09 -0.62
CA ARG A 115 12.26 -10.42 -0.12
C ARG A 115 12.06 -8.91 -0.10
N LEU A 116 12.47 -8.27 0.98
CA LEU A 116 12.45 -6.82 1.15
C LEU A 116 13.66 -6.18 0.45
N LEU A 117 13.44 -5.25 -0.47
CA LEU A 117 14.48 -4.40 -1.06
C LEU A 117 14.87 -3.26 -0.12
N GLY A 118 13.88 -2.72 0.59
CA GLY A 118 14.07 -1.66 1.57
C GLY A 118 12.85 -0.77 1.72
N VAL A 119 12.95 0.16 2.66
CA VAL A 119 12.05 1.30 2.79
C VAL A 119 12.84 2.57 2.53
N ASP A 120 12.33 3.42 1.66
CA ASP A 120 12.97 4.70 1.34
C ASP A 120 11.98 5.84 1.44
N SER A 121 12.46 7.01 1.87
CA SER A 121 11.67 8.22 1.77
C SER A 121 11.80 8.81 0.38
N ASP A 122 10.67 9.22 -0.19
CA ASP A 122 10.58 9.82 -1.52
C ASP A 122 10.19 11.30 -1.39
N THR A 123 10.50 12.09 -2.43
CA THR A 123 10.22 13.53 -2.45
C THR A 123 8.74 13.83 -2.62
N ASP A 124 8.03 12.95 -3.31
CA ASP A 124 6.58 13.00 -3.52
C ASP A 124 6.01 11.58 -3.72
N HIS A 125 4.70 11.50 -4.00
CA HIS A 125 3.96 10.24 -4.18
C HIS A 125 3.70 9.89 -5.65
N SER A 126 4.32 10.57 -6.62
CA SER A 126 4.09 10.29 -8.05
C SER A 126 4.66 8.93 -8.47
N SER A 127 4.01 8.29 -9.45
CA SER A 127 4.49 7.01 -10.00
C SER A 127 5.92 7.13 -10.56
N GLU A 128 6.26 8.26 -11.17
CA GLU A 128 7.61 8.55 -11.68
C GLU A 128 8.66 8.55 -10.56
N THR A 129 8.38 9.22 -9.44
CA THR A 129 9.28 9.22 -8.28
C THR A 129 9.40 7.82 -7.67
N GLN A 130 8.30 7.06 -7.60
CA GLN A 130 8.32 5.69 -7.08
C GLN A 130 9.21 4.76 -7.91
N VAL A 131 9.10 4.82 -9.25
CA VAL A 131 9.92 4.04 -10.18
C VAL A 131 11.38 4.47 -10.14
N LYS A 132 11.66 5.78 -10.09
CA LYS A 132 13.02 6.29 -9.90
C LYS A 132 13.65 5.77 -8.60
N GLY A 133 12.87 5.70 -7.53
CA GLY A 133 13.30 5.10 -6.26
C GLY A 133 13.61 3.60 -6.39
N LEU A 134 12.82 2.85 -7.17
CA LEU A 134 13.11 1.44 -7.47
C LEU A 134 14.42 1.28 -8.25
N VAL A 135 14.59 2.04 -9.35
CA VAL A 135 15.82 2.03 -10.16
C VAL A 135 17.02 2.37 -9.29
N SER A 136 16.94 3.42 -8.46
CA SER A 136 18.03 3.80 -7.56
C SER A 136 18.38 2.70 -6.54
N ALA A 137 17.38 2.01 -5.99
CA ALA A 137 17.62 0.89 -5.06
C ALA A 137 18.31 -0.29 -5.76
N LEU A 138 17.88 -0.62 -6.98
CA LEU A 138 18.49 -1.69 -7.78
C LEU A 138 19.91 -1.34 -8.23
N THR A 139 20.17 -0.09 -8.62
CA THR A 139 21.53 0.39 -8.91
C THR A 139 22.44 0.24 -7.69
N GLU A 140 21.98 0.62 -6.49
CA GLU A 140 22.79 0.47 -5.28
C GLU A 140 23.10 -1.01 -4.97
N ILE A 141 22.11 -1.90 -5.17
CA ILE A 141 22.28 -3.35 -4.99
C ILE A 141 23.29 -3.89 -6.01
N SER A 142 23.15 -3.54 -7.29
CA SER A 142 24.05 -3.92 -8.38
C SER A 142 25.49 -3.44 -8.13
N ASP A 143 25.67 -2.15 -7.80
CA ASP A 143 26.98 -1.55 -7.53
C ASP A 143 27.68 -2.20 -6.32
N LEU A 144 26.90 -2.59 -5.30
CA LEU A 144 27.44 -3.26 -4.13
C LEU A 144 27.89 -4.69 -4.45
N PHE A 145 27.07 -5.43 -5.21
CA PHE A 145 27.35 -6.79 -5.60
C PHE A 145 28.55 -6.87 -6.55
N ASN A 146 28.58 -6.03 -7.60
CA ASN A 146 29.64 -6.02 -8.60
C ASN A 146 31.01 -5.60 -8.05
N ARG A 147 31.05 -4.91 -6.90
CA ARG A 147 32.29 -4.58 -6.17
C ARG A 147 32.72 -5.67 -5.18
N CYS A 148 31.89 -6.68 -4.91
CA CYS A 148 32.22 -7.78 -4.04
C CYS A 148 33.17 -8.76 -4.76
N PRO A 149 34.46 -8.85 -4.38
CA PRO A 149 35.45 -9.53 -5.21
C PRO A 149 35.26 -11.05 -5.36
N SER A 150 34.58 -11.69 -4.41
CA SER A 150 34.51 -13.15 -4.29
C SER A 150 33.19 -13.79 -4.75
N LEU A 151 32.13 -12.98 -4.95
CA LEU A 151 30.87 -13.41 -5.58
C LEU A 151 30.78 -12.96 -7.05
N ARG A 152 31.81 -12.25 -7.52
CA ARG A 152 31.99 -11.91 -8.91
C ARG A 152 32.50 -13.16 -9.64
N GLN A 153 31.65 -13.77 -10.46
CA GLN A 153 32.16 -14.53 -11.60
C GLN A 153 32.52 -13.48 -12.66
N ASP A 154 33.76 -13.49 -13.16
CA ASP A 154 34.29 -12.41 -14.03
C ASP A 154 33.46 -12.17 -15.30
N GLU A 155 32.60 -13.11 -15.67
CA GLU A 155 31.71 -13.07 -16.84
C GLU A 155 30.27 -12.58 -16.53
N ILE A 156 29.79 -12.60 -15.28
CA ILE A 156 28.39 -12.29 -14.94
C ILE A 156 28.32 -11.13 -13.93
N LYS A 157 27.83 -9.97 -14.39
CA LYS A 157 27.56 -8.79 -13.55
C LYS A 157 26.07 -8.58 -13.39
N MET A 158 25.66 -8.16 -12.19
CA MET A 158 24.29 -7.72 -11.98
C MET A 158 24.08 -6.37 -12.65
N SER A 159 23.01 -6.20 -13.42
CA SER A 159 22.62 -4.92 -14.02
C SER A 159 21.14 -4.64 -13.76
N LEU A 160 20.65 -3.46 -14.15
CA LEU A 160 19.21 -3.20 -14.19
C LEU A 160 18.51 -4.16 -15.15
N ASN A 161 19.10 -4.44 -16.32
CA ASN A 161 18.52 -5.38 -17.28
C ASN A 161 18.37 -6.79 -16.68
N THR A 162 19.30 -7.25 -15.85
CA THR A 162 19.18 -8.53 -15.13
C THR A 162 17.87 -8.59 -14.34
N PHE A 163 17.46 -7.49 -13.71
CA PHE A 163 16.20 -7.43 -12.97
C PHE A 163 14.99 -7.36 -13.90
N PHE A 164 14.97 -6.41 -14.85
CA PHE A 164 13.79 -6.15 -15.68
C PHE A 164 13.51 -7.25 -16.71
N SER A 165 14.54 -7.91 -17.25
CA SER A 165 14.36 -9.07 -18.14
C SER A 165 13.63 -10.22 -17.43
N LYS A 166 13.95 -10.46 -16.16
CA LYS A 166 13.33 -11.48 -15.30
C LYS A 166 11.99 -11.07 -14.68
N LEU A 167 11.65 -9.78 -14.71
CA LEU A 167 10.39 -9.29 -14.16
C LEU A 167 9.21 -9.78 -15.01
N LYS A 168 8.34 -10.61 -14.42
CA LYS A 168 7.15 -11.19 -15.08
C LYS A 168 5.83 -10.60 -14.60
N ALA A 169 5.80 -10.03 -13.39
CA ALA A 169 4.59 -9.44 -12.84
C ALA A 169 4.87 -8.31 -11.85
N MET A 170 3.84 -7.50 -11.62
CA MET A 170 3.79 -6.51 -10.55
C MET A 170 2.55 -6.69 -9.68
N HIS A 171 2.73 -6.52 -8.38
CA HIS A 171 1.69 -6.66 -7.37
C HIS A 171 1.56 -5.38 -6.52
N GLY A 172 0.33 -4.94 -6.25
CA GLY A 172 0.09 -3.74 -5.45
C GLY A 172 -1.37 -3.53 -5.03
N ASP A 173 -1.67 -2.33 -4.53
CA ASP A 173 -3.05 -1.91 -4.32
C ASP A 173 -3.74 -1.57 -5.66
N HIS A 174 -5.07 -1.45 -5.68
CA HIS A 174 -5.80 -1.08 -6.90
C HIS A 174 -5.87 0.45 -7.12
N ALA A 175 -4.83 1.20 -6.75
CA ALA A 175 -4.81 2.63 -6.96
C ALA A 175 -4.39 3.00 -8.39
N ALA A 176 -4.81 4.18 -8.86
CA ALA A 176 -4.56 4.62 -10.23
C ALA A 176 -3.06 4.87 -10.50
N ASP A 177 -2.33 5.33 -9.49
CA ASP A 177 -0.88 5.48 -9.50
C ASP A 177 -0.16 4.13 -9.57
N GLY A 178 -0.72 3.06 -8.98
CA GLY A 178 -0.24 1.68 -9.14
C GLY A 178 -0.29 1.20 -10.59
N LYS A 179 -1.42 1.42 -11.28
CA LYS A 179 -1.55 1.11 -12.73
C LYS A 179 -0.61 1.94 -13.60
N LYS A 180 -0.38 3.20 -13.24
CA LYS A 180 0.60 4.05 -13.95
C LYS A 180 2.03 3.58 -13.71
N ASN A 181 2.37 3.17 -12.49
CA ASN A 181 3.67 2.60 -12.14
C ASN A 181 3.96 1.34 -12.97
N HIS A 182 2.99 0.42 -13.06
CA HIS A 182 3.07 -0.77 -13.91
C HIS A 182 3.39 -0.44 -15.38
N ARG A 183 2.76 0.59 -15.95
CA ARG A 183 3.05 1.03 -17.32
C ARG A 183 4.48 1.53 -17.49
N ILE A 184 4.93 2.42 -16.61
CA ILE A 184 6.30 2.99 -16.67
C ILE A 184 7.34 1.87 -16.53
N VAL A 185 7.10 0.90 -15.66
CA VAL A 185 7.98 -0.27 -15.51
C VAL A 185 7.98 -1.15 -16.76
N GLY A 186 6.83 -1.33 -17.41
CA GLY A 186 6.74 -2.01 -18.71
C GLY A 186 7.56 -1.33 -19.81
N GLU A 187 7.50 0.00 -19.88
CA GLU A 187 8.31 0.79 -20.83
C GLU A 187 9.82 0.59 -20.57
N ILE A 188 10.26 0.69 -19.31
CA ILE A 188 11.67 0.45 -18.93
C ILE A 188 12.09 -0.99 -19.25
N LYS A 189 11.22 -1.97 -18.97
CA LYS A 189 11.48 -3.39 -19.30
C LYS A 189 11.71 -3.56 -20.80
N LYS A 190 10.85 -2.99 -21.62
CA LYS A 190 10.95 -3.07 -23.09
C LYS A 190 12.22 -2.39 -23.60
N GLU A 191 12.50 -1.17 -23.13
CA GLU A 191 13.70 -0.42 -23.50
C GLU A 191 14.99 -1.20 -23.18
N LEU A 192 15.13 -1.70 -21.95
CA LEU A 192 16.31 -2.46 -21.53
C LEU A 192 16.42 -3.81 -22.25
N GLY A 193 15.29 -4.46 -22.52
CA GLY A 193 15.26 -5.70 -23.30
C GLY A 193 15.71 -5.51 -24.74
N LEU A 194 15.28 -4.44 -25.41
CA LEU A 194 15.71 -4.12 -26.78
C LEU A 194 17.21 -3.80 -26.83
N LEU A 195 17.71 -3.02 -25.87
CA LEU A 195 19.15 -2.75 -25.75
C LEU A 195 19.98 -4.03 -25.60
N ASP A 196 19.47 -5.01 -24.87
CA ASP A 196 20.14 -6.30 -24.65
C ASP A 196 20.10 -7.20 -25.90
N LEU A 197 18.94 -7.28 -26.59
CA LEU A 197 18.83 -7.97 -27.87
C LEU A 197 19.80 -7.38 -28.90
N GLY A 198 19.83 -6.05 -29.02
CA GLY A 198 20.74 -5.37 -29.93
C GLY A 198 22.21 -5.56 -29.57
N ALA A 199 22.56 -5.54 -28.28
CA ALA A 199 23.93 -5.81 -27.85
C ALA A 199 24.38 -7.23 -28.25
N ARG A 200 23.50 -8.23 -28.11
CA ARG A 200 23.79 -9.60 -28.56
C ARG A 200 23.91 -9.69 -30.08
N GLN A 201 23.01 -9.01 -30.79
CA GLN A 201 23.04 -8.99 -32.25
C GLN A 201 24.31 -8.35 -32.80
N ILE A 202 24.74 -7.21 -32.23
CA ILE A 202 26.00 -6.55 -32.60
C ILE A 202 27.21 -7.48 -32.43
N LEU A 203 27.24 -8.31 -31.38
CA LEU A 203 28.30 -9.29 -31.17
C LEU A 203 28.26 -10.44 -32.19
N ALA A 204 27.09 -10.72 -32.77
CA ALA A 204 26.90 -11.72 -33.82
C ALA A 204 27.08 -11.17 -35.24
N THR A 205 26.97 -9.86 -35.43
CA THR A 205 27.13 -9.18 -36.73
C THR A 205 28.60 -9.15 -37.18
N ALA A 206 28.83 -9.31 -38.48
CA ALA A 206 30.18 -9.25 -39.04
C ALA A 206 30.81 -7.85 -38.86
N PRO A 207 32.12 -7.75 -38.54
CA PRO A 207 32.76 -6.46 -38.27
C PRO A 207 32.62 -5.42 -39.40
N GLU A 208 32.62 -5.86 -40.66
CA GLU A 208 32.51 -4.95 -41.82
C GLU A 208 31.11 -4.32 -41.94
N GLU A 209 30.05 -5.09 -41.65
CA GLU A 209 28.68 -4.59 -41.63
C GLU A 209 28.47 -3.63 -40.46
N LEU A 210 28.99 -3.99 -39.28
CA LEU A 210 28.92 -3.13 -38.10
C LEU A 210 29.67 -1.81 -38.31
N LYS A 211 30.82 -1.85 -38.99
CA LYS A 211 31.62 -0.66 -39.30
C LYS A 211 30.82 0.37 -40.10
N LEU A 212 30.10 -0.06 -41.14
CA LEU A 212 29.27 0.83 -41.96
C LEU A 212 28.18 1.52 -41.13
N VAL A 213 27.50 0.77 -40.26
CA VAL A 213 26.45 1.32 -39.39
C VAL A 213 27.03 2.32 -38.38
N VAL A 214 28.16 1.99 -37.76
CA VAL A 214 28.82 2.84 -36.76
C VAL A 214 29.39 4.11 -37.40
N GLU A 215 29.97 4.02 -38.60
CA GLU A 215 30.47 5.19 -39.35
C GLU A 215 29.31 6.14 -39.70
N ALA A 216 28.23 5.62 -40.29
CA ALA A 216 27.06 6.42 -40.62
C ALA A 216 26.42 7.09 -39.38
N ALA A 217 26.32 6.37 -38.26
CA ALA A 217 25.79 6.90 -37.02
C ALA A 217 26.72 7.96 -36.39
N ASN A 218 28.04 7.80 -36.51
CA ASN A 218 29.00 8.82 -36.07
C ASN A 218 28.92 10.09 -36.93
N ASP A 219 28.79 9.95 -38.25
CA ASP A 219 28.63 11.08 -39.17
C ASP A 219 27.35 11.86 -38.85
N ALA A 220 26.23 11.17 -38.62
CA ALA A 220 24.97 11.78 -38.21
C ALA A 220 25.08 12.53 -36.87
N LYS A 221 25.69 11.89 -35.86
CA LYS A 221 25.96 12.49 -34.55
C LYS A 221 26.80 13.78 -34.67
N ILE A 222 27.83 13.79 -35.53
CA ILE A 222 28.68 14.96 -35.77
C ILE A 222 27.90 16.04 -36.53
N ALA A 223 27.07 15.67 -37.50
CA ALA A 223 26.21 16.60 -38.23
C ALA A 223 25.18 17.28 -37.30
N ASP A 224 24.55 16.53 -36.40
CA ASP A 224 23.59 17.04 -35.41
C ASP A 224 24.23 18.03 -34.42
N ALA A 225 25.53 17.87 -34.13
CA ALA A 225 26.29 18.82 -33.34
C ALA A 225 26.62 20.12 -34.09
N GLY A 226 26.29 20.23 -35.39
CA GLY A 226 26.60 21.37 -36.25
C GLY A 226 27.83 21.18 -37.13
N GLY A 227 28.30 19.93 -37.30
CA GLY A 227 29.49 19.57 -38.06
C GLY A 227 30.75 19.43 -37.20
N GLN A 228 31.85 19.01 -37.83
CA GLN A 228 33.09 18.62 -37.13
C GLN A 228 33.65 19.73 -36.22
N ALA A 229 33.66 20.99 -36.67
CA ALA A 229 34.18 22.10 -35.88
C ALA A 229 33.38 22.33 -34.58
N ALA A 230 32.04 22.25 -34.65
CA ALA A 230 31.18 22.41 -33.49
C ALA A 230 31.28 21.19 -32.54
N TRP A 231 31.45 19.98 -33.10
CA TRP A 231 31.71 18.79 -32.31
C TRP A 231 33.03 18.88 -31.53
N ASP A 232 34.10 19.35 -32.18
CA ASP A 232 35.43 19.50 -31.55
C ASP A 232 35.45 20.57 -30.45
N GLU A 233 34.52 21.53 -30.50
CA GLU A 233 34.32 22.57 -29.46
C GLU A 233 33.54 22.07 -28.23
N LEU A 234 32.82 20.95 -28.34
CA LEU A 234 32.14 20.34 -27.19
C LEU A 234 33.15 19.89 -26.13
N SER A 235 32.74 19.95 -24.86
CA SER A 235 33.52 19.35 -23.80
C SER A 235 33.63 17.83 -23.96
N LYS A 236 34.68 17.23 -23.39
CA LYS A 236 34.84 15.76 -23.41
C LYS A 236 33.63 15.03 -22.82
N GLU A 237 33.01 15.60 -21.79
CA GLU A 237 31.83 15.04 -21.16
C GLU A 237 30.62 15.07 -22.11
N GLU A 238 30.41 16.15 -22.84
CA GLU A 238 29.35 16.26 -23.85
C GLU A 238 29.58 15.29 -25.03
N GLN A 239 30.82 15.18 -25.51
CA GLN A 239 31.18 14.21 -26.57
C GLN A 239 30.95 12.76 -26.11
N GLU A 240 31.31 12.43 -24.86
CA GLU A 240 31.10 11.10 -24.28
C GLU A 240 29.61 10.79 -24.07
N GLN A 241 28.83 11.76 -23.61
CA GLN A 241 27.37 11.63 -23.50
C GLN A 241 26.70 11.44 -24.86
N ALA A 242 27.07 12.23 -25.87
CA ALA A 242 26.56 12.09 -27.22
C ALA A 242 26.94 10.73 -27.81
N SER A 243 28.19 10.29 -27.67
CA SER A 243 28.64 8.98 -28.17
C SER A 243 27.95 7.82 -27.44
N SER A 244 27.70 7.95 -26.13
CA SER A 244 26.94 6.95 -25.36
C SER A 244 25.49 6.85 -25.82
N ARG A 245 24.84 7.98 -26.15
CA ARG A 245 23.49 8.01 -26.73
C ARG A 245 23.45 7.32 -28.09
N THR A 246 24.35 7.68 -29.00
CA THR A 246 24.45 7.04 -30.32
C THR A 246 24.68 5.53 -30.21
N ALA A 247 25.54 5.08 -29.29
CA ALA A 247 25.74 3.66 -29.05
C ALA A 247 24.47 2.94 -28.52
N ALA A 248 23.67 3.62 -27.69
CA ALA A 248 22.39 3.09 -27.24
C ALA A 248 21.35 3.06 -28.37
N GLU A 249 21.29 4.08 -29.21
CA GLU A 249 20.40 4.14 -30.38
C GLU A 249 20.68 3.01 -31.38
N ILE A 250 21.96 2.76 -31.70
CA ILE A 250 22.36 1.64 -32.56
C ILE A 250 21.90 0.32 -31.95
N LYS A 251 22.15 0.09 -30.64
CA LYS A 251 21.69 -1.12 -29.95
C LYS A 251 20.17 -1.25 -30.03
N THR A 252 19.42 -0.20 -29.73
CA THR A 252 17.96 -0.25 -29.79
C THR A 252 17.47 -0.59 -31.19
N ALA A 253 18.09 -0.04 -32.26
CA ALA A 253 17.73 -0.35 -33.63
C ALA A 253 17.93 -1.83 -33.97
N PHE A 254 19.13 -2.38 -33.73
CA PHE A 254 19.38 -3.82 -33.89
C PHE A 254 18.45 -4.68 -33.03
N GLY A 255 18.17 -4.24 -31.80
CA GLY A 255 17.26 -4.92 -30.89
C GLY A 255 15.83 -4.97 -31.43
N LEU A 256 15.36 -3.88 -32.04
CA LEU A 256 14.05 -3.81 -32.67
C LEU A 256 13.97 -4.73 -33.89
N GLU A 257 14.99 -4.77 -34.73
CA GLU A 257 15.05 -5.71 -35.87
C GLU A 257 14.96 -7.17 -35.42
N VAL A 258 15.68 -7.54 -34.35
CA VAL A 258 15.60 -8.89 -33.78
C VAL A 258 14.22 -9.15 -33.20
N TYR A 259 13.66 -8.19 -32.46
CA TYR A 259 12.33 -8.31 -31.88
C TYR A 259 11.24 -8.50 -32.95
N GLU A 260 11.29 -7.75 -34.05
CA GLU A 260 10.32 -7.85 -35.16
C GLU A 260 10.40 -9.18 -35.91
N GLN A 261 11.54 -9.87 -35.84
CA GLN A 261 11.75 -11.19 -36.42
C GLN A 261 11.34 -12.34 -35.49
N MET A 262 11.10 -12.06 -34.20
CA MET A 262 10.60 -13.06 -33.24
C MET A 262 9.20 -13.53 -33.62
N THR A 263 8.91 -14.79 -33.29
CA THR A 263 7.56 -15.34 -33.34
C THR A 263 6.63 -14.63 -32.35
N ASP A 264 5.31 -14.74 -32.56
CA ASP A 264 4.31 -14.15 -31.65
C ASP A 264 4.47 -14.64 -30.21
N ASP A 265 4.85 -15.92 -30.00
CA ASP A 265 5.08 -16.49 -28.68
C ASP A 265 6.34 -15.92 -28.01
N GLU A 266 7.41 -15.70 -28.77
CA GLU A 266 8.64 -15.07 -28.28
C GLU A 266 8.41 -13.59 -27.90
N GLN A 267 7.71 -12.85 -28.76
CA GLN A 267 7.32 -11.47 -28.45
C GLN A 267 6.41 -11.39 -27.23
N ARG A 268 5.42 -12.29 -27.12
CA ARG A 268 4.57 -12.41 -25.93
C ARG A 268 5.42 -12.65 -24.67
N ALA A 269 6.36 -13.60 -24.71
CA ALA A 269 7.21 -13.93 -23.56
C ALA A 269 8.16 -12.78 -23.17
N PHE A 270 8.62 -12.00 -24.16
CA PHE A 270 9.45 -10.82 -23.98
C PHE A 270 8.67 -9.66 -23.34
N ASP A 271 7.48 -9.36 -23.87
CA ASP A 271 6.61 -8.27 -23.40
C ASP A 271 5.84 -8.63 -22.11
N MET A 272 5.83 -9.90 -21.69
CA MET A 272 5.07 -10.38 -20.54
C MET A 272 5.39 -9.57 -19.27
N LEU A 273 4.38 -8.84 -18.81
CA LEU A 273 4.35 -8.15 -17.52
C LEU A 273 2.92 -8.13 -16.99
N LEU A 274 2.60 -9.02 -16.04
CA LEU A 274 1.26 -9.12 -15.46
C LEU A 274 1.04 -8.08 -14.35
N TRP A 275 -0.23 -7.76 -14.10
CA TRP A 275 -0.65 -6.96 -12.97
C TRP A 275 -1.62 -7.76 -12.08
N GLY A 276 -1.31 -7.84 -10.79
CA GLY A 276 -2.16 -8.46 -9.79
C GLY A 276 -2.50 -7.51 -8.65
N GLY A 277 -3.79 -7.24 -8.43
CA GLY A 277 -4.22 -6.39 -7.34
C GLY A 277 -4.51 -7.16 -6.04
N CYS A 278 -4.15 -6.55 -4.91
CA CYS A 278 -4.31 -7.11 -3.56
C CYS A 278 -5.77 -7.51 -3.24
N CYS A 279 -6.00 -8.78 -2.86
CA CYS A 279 -7.33 -9.30 -2.54
C CYS A 279 -8.04 -8.54 -1.41
N MET A 280 -7.32 -8.16 -0.35
CA MET A 280 -7.93 -7.40 0.76
C MET A 280 -8.39 -6.00 0.34
N HIS A 281 -7.76 -5.40 -0.67
CA HIS A 281 -8.24 -4.14 -1.23
C HIS A 281 -9.49 -4.33 -2.10
N LYS A 282 -9.67 -5.49 -2.74
CA LYS A 282 -10.91 -5.83 -3.46
C LYS A 282 -12.08 -5.91 -2.49
N GLU A 283 -11.92 -6.69 -1.42
CA GLU A 283 -12.92 -6.83 -0.34
C GLU A 283 -13.26 -5.47 0.28
N LEU A 284 -12.26 -4.69 0.65
CA LEU A 284 -12.45 -3.38 1.27
C LEU A 284 -13.24 -2.43 0.38
N ASN A 285 -12.93 -2.40 -0.92
CA ASN A 285 -13.67 -1.59 -1.87
C ASN A 285 -15.10 -2.11 -2.08
N ALA A 286 -15.29 -3.43 -2.06
CA ALA A 286 -16.62 -4.05 -2.15
C ALA A 286 -17.48 -3.66 -0.94
N ALA A 287 -16.98 -3.76 0.29
CA ALA A 287 -17.67 -3.30 1.49
C ALA A 287 -18.09 -1.82 1.41
N LYS A 288 -17.23 -0.97 0.82
CA LYS A 288 -17.58 0.43 0.52
C LYS A 288 -18.72 0.52 -0.50
N GLY A 289 -18.70 -0.29 -1.56
CA GLY A 289 -19.79 -0.39 -2.54
C GLY A 289 -21.13 -0.72 -1.89
N GLY A 290 -21.15 -1.67 -0.96
CA GLY A 290 -22.35 -2.05 -0.23
C GLY A 290 -22.87 -0.92 0.68
N SER A 291 -21.98 -0.17 1.32
CA SER A 291 -22.39 1.04 2.06
C SER A 291 -23.01 2.11 1.17
N GLU A 292 -22.50 2.31 -0.04
CA GLU A 292 -23.13 3.22 -1.01
C GLU A 292 -24.47 2.68 -1.52
N GLY A 293 -24.61 1.35 -1.67
CA GLY A 293 -25.88 0.68 -1.99
C GLY A 293 -26.96 0.96 -0.95
N MET A 294 -26.66 0.78 0.35
CA MET A 294 -27.59 1.12 1.43
C MET A 294 -27.99 2.61 1.41
N LYS A 295 -27.02 3.52 1.24
CA LYS A 295 -27.30 4.96 1.14
C LYS A 295 -28.23 5.29 -0.03
N ALA A 296 -28.02 4.64 -1.19
CA ALA A 296 -28.87 4.81 -2.35
C ALA A 296 -30.30 4.32 -2.09
N TRP A 297 -30.46 3.19 -1.39
CA TRP A 297 -31.76 2.64 -1.01
C TRP A 297 -32.55 3.61 -0.12
N TRP A 298 -31.94 4.14 0.95
CA TRP A 298 -32.61 5.14 1.82
C TRP A 298 -33.01 6.41 1.06
N LYS A 299 -32.18 6.83 0.09
CA LYS A 299 -32.47 7.99 -0.75
C LYS A 299 -33.64 7.72 -1.71
N ALA A 300 -33.78 6.50 -2.20
CA ALA A 300 -34.86 6.08 -3.09
C ALA A 300 -36.21 5.92 -2.36
N HIS A 301 -36.19 5.77 -1.03
CA HIS A 301 -37.38 5.62 -0.19
C HIS A 301 -37.51 6.78 0.81
N PRO A 302 -37.77 8.02 0.35
CA PRO A 302 -37.77 9.21 1.19
C PRO A 302 -38.89 9.25 2.24
N ASP A 303 -39.92 8.43 2.06
CA ASP A 303 -41.05 8.18 2.95
C ASP A 303 -40.67 7.31 4.16
N ILE A 304 -39.59 6.55 4.06
CA ILE A 304 -39.02 5.77 5.16
C ILE A 304 -38.00 6.63 5.91
N GLN A 305 -38.08 6.61 7.24
CA GLN A 305 -37.09 7.30 8.07
C GLN A 305 -35.74 6.57 7.97
N GLY A 306 -34.79 7.20 7.27
CA GLY A 306 -33.42 6.72 7.18
C GLY A 306 -32.59 6.96 8.45
N PRO A 307 -31.31 6.53 8.44
CA PRO A 307 -30.44 6.61 9.60
C PRO A 307 -30.27 8.03 10.13
N THR A 308 -30.22 8.15 11.46
CA THR A 308 -30.03 9.43 12.14
C THR A 308 -28.72 10.11 11.73
N LEU A 309 -28.78 11.41 11.42
CA LEU A 309 -27.61 12.20 11.04
C LEU A 309 -26.63 12.38 12.23
N LEU A 310 -25.37 12.01 12.01
CA LEU A 310 -24.30 12.04 13.01
C LEU A 310 -23.32 13.19 12.73
N ALA A 311 -23.88 14.40 12.63
CA ALA A 311 -23.14 15.64 12.40
C ALA A 311 -22.11 15.90 13.50
N ASN A 312 -20.97 16.52 13.16
CA ASN A 312 -20.06 17.06 14.18
C ASN A 312 -20.70 18.25 14.89
N ARG A 313 -20.12 18.69 16.02
CA ARG A 313 -20.69 19.77 16.86
C ARG A 313 -21.01 21.04 16.07
N ASP A 314 -20.10 21.48 15.21
CA ASP A 314 -20.24 22.75 14.52
C ASP A 314 -21.29 22.67 13.40
N ASN A 315 -21.34 21.53 12.70
CA ASN A 315 -22.39 21.23 11.72
C ASN A 315 -23.75 21.09 12.40
N ALA A 316 -23.84 20.39 13.53
CA ALA A 316 -25.09 20.24 14.28
C ALA A 316 -25.63 21.61 14.74
N ALA A 317 -24.77 22.47 15.26
CA ALA A 317 -25.14 23.84 15.62
C ALA A 317 -25.62 24.67 14.41
N THR A 318 -25.06 24.41 13.21
CA THR A 318 -25.48 25.08 11.97
C THR A 318 -26.81 24.54 11.43
N LEU A 319 -27.10 23.26 11.66
CA LEU A 319 -28.29 22.59 11.14
C LEU A 319 -29.51 22.78 12.04
N GLY A 320 -29.34 22.90 13.36
CA GLY A 320 -30.46 22.83 14.30
C GLY A 320 -31.19 21.48 14.15
N ASP A 321 -32.51 21.51 14.01
CA ASP A 321 -33.34 20.30 13.81
C ASP A 321 -33.40 19.82 12.36
N MET A 322 -32.69 20.48 11.44
CA MET A 322 -32.78 20.17 10.02
C MET A 322 -32.01 18.90 9.66
N THR A 323 -32.70 17.99 8.98
CA THR A 323 -32.15 16.69 8.55
C THR A 323 -32.15 16.49 7.04
N LYS A 324 -32.82 17.37 6.26
CA LYS A 324 -32.92 17.30 4.80
C LYS A 324 -32.87 18.71 4.17
N ILE A 325 -32.43 18.80 2.91
CA ILE A 325 -32.45 20.05 2.14
C ILE A 325 -33.89 20.36 1.70
N ASN A 326 -34.30 21.61 1.85
CA ASN A 326 -35.56 22.19 1.37
C ASN A 326 -35.33 23.56 0.69
N GLU A 327 -36.40 24.21 0.25
CA GLU A 327 -36.35 25.52 -0.44
C GLU A 327 -35.78 26.64 0.44
N GLU A 328 -35.88 26.51 1.77
CA GLU A 328 -35.41 27.48 2.76
C GLU A 328 -33.94 27.24 3.20
N THR A 329 -33.31 26.17 2.70
CA THR A 329 -31.96 25.78 3.14
C THR A 329 -30.90 26.75 2.63
N ASN A 330 -30.27 27.48 3.54
CA ASN A 330 -29.20 28.42 3.18
C ASN A 330 -27.88 27.71 2.81
N SER A 331 -26.92 28.48 2.31
CA SER A 331 -25.63 27.94 1.82
C SER A 331 -24.74 27.32 2.92
N ALA A 332 -24.82 27.81 4.16
CA ALA A 332 -24.06 27.26 5.29
C ALA A 332 -24.66 25.93 5.77
N GLN A 333 -25.99 25.90 5.89
CA GLN A 333 -26.78 24.72 6.18
C GLN A 333 -26.59 23.61 5.13
N ARG A 334 -26.66 23.96 3.84
CA ARG A 334 -26.43 23.00 2.74
C ARG A 334 -25.02 22.40 2.80
N ARG A 335 -24.01 23.21 3.14
CA ARG A 335 -22.63 22.73 3.36
C ARG A 335 -22.53 21.81 4.57
N ALA A 336 -23.14 22.17 5.70
CA ALA A 336 -23.15 21.37 6.91
C ALA A 336 -23.83 20.02 6.71
N LEU A 337 -24.93 19.98 5.94
CA LEU A 337 -25.66 18.75 5.62
C LEU A 337 -24.85 17.84 4.70
N ASN A 338 -24.26 18.40 3.63
CA ASN A 338 -23.39 17.65 2.72
C ASN A 338 -22.10 17.14 3.38
N ALA A 339 -21.62 17.81 4.44
CA ALA A 339 -20.43 17.41 5.19
C ALA A 339 -20.74 16.45 6.36
N SER A 340 -22.02 16.17 6.63
CA SER A 340 -22.45 15.28 7.70
C SER A 340 -22.83 13.91 7.13
N GLU A 341 -22.56 12.86 7.90
CA GLU A 341 -22.80 11.47 7.51
C GLU A 341 -23.71 10.78 8.54
N ALA A 342 -24.28 9.65 8.17
CA ALA A 342 -25.19 8.85 8.99
C ALA A 342 -24.89 7.35 8.82
N GLY A 343 -25.62 6.50 9.54
CA GLY A 343 -25.63 5.06 9.30
C GLY A 343 -24.51 4.27 9.98
N GLY A 344 -24.42 2.98 9.65
CA GLY A 344 -23.60 1.98 10.33
C GLY A 344 -22.09 2.26 10.22
N VAL A 345 -21.61 2.62 9.04
CA VAL A 345 -20.20 2.97 8.82
C VAL A 345 -19.81 4.21 9.63
N LYS A 346 -20.64 5.27 9.62
CA LYS A 346 -20.34 6.45 10.42
C LYS A 346 -20.33 6.12 11.92
N THR A 347 -21.28 5.31 12.36
CA THR A 347 -21.38 4.86 13.75
C THR A 347 -20.14 4.11 14.21
N THR A 348 -19.65 3.16 13.41
CA THR A 348 -18.45 2.37 13.71
C THR A 348 -17.18 3.22 13.70
N LEU A 349 -17.08 4.23 12.83
CA LEU A 349 -15.99 5.23 12.86
C LEU A 349 -16.02 6.09 14.13
N LEU A 350 -17.19 6.58 14.54
CA LEU A 350 -17.33 7.35 15.78
C LEU A 350 -17.06 6.48 17.02
N ALA A 351 -17.52 5.23 17.02
CA ALA A 351 -17.22 4.26 18.06
C ALA A 351 -15.71 3.97 18.14
N GLY A 352 -15.01 3.85 17.01
CA GLY A 352 -13.54 3.76 17.00
C GLY A 352 -12.87 5.00 17.56
N ALA A 353 -13.28 6.19 17.14
CA ALA A 353 -12.78 7.44 17.70
C ALA A 353 -13.06 7.57 19.22
N LEU A 354 -14.07 6.88 19.74
CA LEU A 354 -14.40 6.90 21.16
C LEU A 354 -13.69 5.79 21.94
N PHE A 355 -13.68 4.56 21.45
CA PHE A 355 -13.25 3.36 22.19
C PHE A 355 -11.90 2.78 21.75
N ASN A 356 -11.40 3.14 20.56
CA ASN A 356 -10.07 2.74 20.07
C ASN A 356 -9.46 3.83 19.17
N HIS A 357 -9.25 5.03 19.74
CA HIS A 357 -8.82 6.22 19.01
C HIS A 357 -7.34 6.12 18.53
N ALA A 358 -7.04 6.65 17.33
CA ALA A 358 -5.70 6.58 16.73
C ALA A 358 -4.59 7.32 17.52
N ASN A 359 -5.01 8.26 18.37
CA ASN A 359 -4.18 8.88 19.42
C ASN A 359 -4.51 8.21 20.76
N ASP A 360 -3.52 7.58 21.37
CA ASP A 360 -3.59 6.82 22.63
C ASP A 360 -3.86 7.68 23.87
N LYS A 361 -3.85 9.01 23.74
CA LYS A 361 -4.20 9.94 24.82
C LYS A 361 -5.63 10.46 24.76
N LYS A 362 -6.45 10.00 23.81
CA LYS A 362 -7.82 10.50 23.58
C LYS A 362 -8.83 9.36 23.59
N GLY A 363 -10.06 9.69 23.95
CA GLY A 363 -11.17 8.74 23.98
C GLY A 363 -11.29 8.02 25.33
N LEU A 364 -11.97 6.88 25.30
CA LEU A 364 -12.37 6.05 26.44
C LEU A 364 -11.73 4.66 26.36
N GLN A 365 -10.59 4.50 25.67
CA GLN A 365 -10.02 3.17 25.36
C GLN A 365 -9.80 2.30 26.60
N ASP A 366 -9.14 2.82 27.64
CA ASP A 366 -8.85 2.04 28.84
C ASP A 366 -10.13 1.78 29.64
N THR A 367 -11.03 2.77 29.74
CA THR A 367 -12.35 2.61 30.36
C THR A 367 -13.15 1.50 29.68
N HIS A 368 -13.15 1.48 28.34
CA HIS A 368 -13.77 0.46 27.51
C HIS A 368 -13.17 -0.91 27.78
N VAL A 369 -11.84 -1.04 27.71
CA VAL A 369 -11.13 -2.30 27.96
C VAL A 369 -11.46 -2.85 29.34
N ILE A 370 -11.42 -2.01 30.39
CA ILE A 370 -11.73 -2.42 31.77
C ILE A 370 -13.18 -2.88 31.89
N TYR A 371 -14.13 -2.12 31.34
CA TYR A 371 -15.55 -2.48 31.41
C TYR A 371 -15.84 -3.83 30.73
N PHE A 372 -15.26 -4.06 29.54
CA PHE A 372 -15.47 -5.29 28.79
C PHE A 372 -14.67 -6.50 29.30
N GLN A 373 -13.75 -6.33 30.26
CA GLN A 373 -13.11 -7.45 30.95
C GLN A 373 -14.12 -8.34 31.68
N GLY A 374 -15.13 -7.72 32.32
CA GLY A 374 -16.18 -8.43 33.06
C GLY A 374 -17.32 -8.98 32.18
N ILE A 375 -17.37 -8.62 30.91
CA ILE A 375 -18.48 -8.92 30.01
C ILE A 375 -18.08 -9.95 28.95
N LYS A 376 -16.94 -9.73 28.28
CA LYS A 376 -16.50 -10.62 27.21
C LYS A 376 -15.86 -11.90 27.78
N PRO A 377 -16.00 -13.06 27.12
CA PRO A 377 -15.27 -14.27 27.50
C PRO A 377 -13.74 -14.09 27.55
N LYS A 378 -13.07 -14.96 28.30
CA LYS A 378 -11.59 -15.05 28.26
C LYS A 378 -11.13 -15.43 26.84
N GLY A 379 -10.02 -14.85 26.38
CA GLY A 379 -9.48 -15.08 25.04
C GLY A 379 -10.04 -14.19 23.92
N LYS A 380 -11.22 -13.58 24.08
CA LYS A 380 -11.73 -12.57 23.13
C LYS A 380 -11.07 -11.20 23.38
N SER A 381 -10.78 -10.47 22.30
CA SER A 381 -10.23 -9.11 22.39
C SER A 381 -11.14 -8.18 23.19
N LYS A 382 -10.55 -7.44 24.13
CA LYS A 382 -11.27 -6.42 24.92
C LYS A 382 -11.25 -5.05 24.24
N ARG A 383 -10.39 -4.84 23.24
CA ARG A 383 -10.32 -3.58 22.49
C ARG A 383 -11.40 -3.56 21.41
N PHE A 384 -11.95 -2.38 21.17
CA PHE A 384 -12.81 -2.15 20.01
C PHE A 384 -12.01 -2.32 18.70
N PRO A 385 -12.61 -2.82 17.60
CA PRO A 385 -11.97 -2.88 16.29
C PRO A 385 -11.35 -1.53 15.87
N ASP A 386 -10.21 -1.56 15.17
CA ASP A 386 -9.38 -0.37 14.90
C ASP A 386 -9.90 0.47 13.72
N THR A 387 -11.18 0.88 13.78
CA THR A 387 -11.83 1.69 12.72
C THR A 387 -11.28 3.12 12.62
N SER A 388 -10.50 3.56 13.61
CA SER A 388 -9.88 4.89 13.60
C SER A 388 -8.56 4.95 12.82
N THR A 389 -7.89 3.81 12.65
CA THR A 389 -6.60 3.69 11.94
C THR A 389 -6.72 2.86 10.66
N THR A 390 -7.64 1.90 10.62
CA THR A 390 -7.82 0.97 9.50
C THR A 390 -9.10 1.25 8.70
N ARG A 391 -9.16 0.73 7.47
CA ARG A 391 -10.24 1.01 6.49
C ARG A 391 -11.44 0.07 6.68
N TYR A 392 -12.34 -0.03 5.68
CA TYR A 392 -13.67 -0.65 5.75
C TYR A 392 -13.78 -2.05 6.38
N GLY A 393 -12.79 -2.93 6.22
CA GLY A 393 -12.81 -4.26 6.86
C GLY A 393 -13.02 -4.19 8.39
N SER A 394 -12.42 -3.20 9.05
CA SER A 394 -12.61 -3.00 10.49
C SER A 394 -14.00 -2.48 10.88
N ASN A 395 -14.74 -1.86 9.95
CA ASN A 395 -16.11 -1.42 10.22
C ASN A 395 -17.07 -2.62 10.24
N LEU A 396 -16.79 -3.69 9.49
CA LEU A 396 -17.55 -4.95 9.57
C LEU A 396 -17.36 -5.58 10.95
N ASP A 397 -16.11 -5.68 11.42
CA ASP A 397 -15.80 -6.14 12.78
C ASP A 397 -16.44 -5.23 13.84
N GLY A 398 -16.40 -3.91 13.61
CA GLY A 398 -17.02 -2.90 14.46
C GLY A 398 -18.54 -3.05 14.54
N ALA A 399 -19.20 -3.38 13.43
CA ALA A 399 -20.63 -3.65 13.42
C ALA A 399 -20.98 -4.90 14.24
N ALA A 400 -20.25 -6.00 14.03
CA ALA A 400 -20.42 -7.22 14.81
C ALA A 400 -20.21 -6.98 16.31
N GLU A 401 -19.15 -6.25 16.67
CA GLU A 401 -18.85 -5.87 18.05
C GLU A 401 -19.97 -5.03 18.69
N LEU A 402 -20.46 -4.00 17.99
CA LEU A 402 -21.54 -3.14 18.51
C LEU A 402 -22.86 -3.89 18.65
N ILE A 403 -23.22 -4.77 17.71
CA ILE A 403 -24.50 -5.49 17.74
C ILE A 403 -24.49 -6.63 18.77
N VAL A 404 -23.43 -7.43 18.84
CA VAL A 404 -23.30 -8.52 19.83
C VAL A 404 -23.37 -7.96 21.26
N TYR A 405 -22.74 -6.82 21.51
CA TYR A 405 -22.66 -6.21 22.83
C TYR A 405 -23.50 -4.93 22.95
N LEU A 406 -24.56 -4.78 22.14
CA LEU A 406 -25.34 -3.54 22.02
C LEU A 406 -25.76 -2.94 23.38
N LYS A 407 -26.40 -3.77 24.21
CA LYS A 407 -26.83 -3.35 25.56
C LYS A 407 -25.64 -2.93 26.43
N ALA A 408 -24.52 -3.65 26.36
CA ALA A 408 -23.33 -3.33 27.15
C ALA A 408 -22.71 -1.99 26.72
N TYR A 409 -22.68 -1.67 25.43
CA TYR A 409 -22.22 -0.37 24.93
C TYR A 409 -23.13 0.78 25.38
N ILE A 410 -24.45 0.58 25.32
CA ILE A 410 -25.42 1.56 25.84
C ILE A 410 -25.18 1.81 27.32
N THR A 411 -25.10 0.75 28.13
CA THR A 411 -24.83 0.88 29.58
C THR A 411 -23.48 1.50 29.89
N LEU A 412 -22.44 1.22 29.09
CA LEU A 412 -21.14 1.87 29.24
C LEU A 412 -21.26 3.40 29.06
N LEU A 413 -21.98 3.84 28.03
CA LEU A 413 -22.18 5.27 27.76
C LEU A 413 -23.04 5.93 28.85
N GLU A 414 -24.05 5.24 29.39
CA GLU A 414 -24.81 5.72 30.55
C GLU A 414 -23.90 5.89 31.77
N GLN A 415 -23.04 4.94 32.08
CA GLN A 415 -22.06 5.09 33.17
C GLN A 415 -21.08 6.23 32.93
N VAL A 416 -20.67 6.46 31.68
CA VAL A 416 -19.79 7.59 31.31
C VAL A 416 -20.51 8.92 31.51
N ARG A 417 -21.79 9.01 31.13
CA ARG A 417 -22.64 10.18 31.39
C ARG A 417 -22.74 10.45 32.89
N ASP A 418 -23.13 9.44 33.66
CA ASP A 418 -23.48 9.59 35.08
C ASP A 418 -22.25 9.83 35.97
N LYS A 419 -21.05 9.45 35.52
CA LYS A 419 -19.78 9.77 36.19
C LYS A 419 -19.31 11.21 36.01
N LYS A 420 -19.85 11.95 35.04
CA LYS A 420 -19.44 13.33 34.78
C LYS A 420 -20.16 14.29 35.72
N GLU A 421 -19.47 15.34 36.14
CA GLU A 421 -20.04 16.38 37.02
C GLU A 421 -21.35 16.96 36.49
N LYS A 422 -21.46 17.15 35.17
CA LYS A 422 -22.66 17.70 34.52
C LYS A 422 -23.74 16.65 34.23
N GLY A 423 -23.45 15.36 34.36
CA GLY A 423 -24.40 14.30 34.00
C GLY A 423 -24.76 14.26 32.51
N GLU A 424 -23.90 14.76 31.62
CA GLU A 424 -24.18 14.90 30.19
C GLU A 424 -23.14 14.19 29.32
N LEU A 425 -23.60 13.59 28.22
CA LEU A 425 -22.73 13.08 27.17
C LEU A 425 -22.16 14.25 26.35
N ASN A 426 -20.89 14.17 25.98
CA ASN A 426 -20.36 15.09 24.98
C ASN A 426 -20.93 14.79 23.59
N HIS A 427 -20.70 15.67 22.63
CA HIS A 427 -21.29 15.54 21.30
C HIS A 427 -20.91 14.23 20.56
N LEU A 428 -19.68 13.75 20.73
CA LEU A 428 -19.24 12.49 20.11
C LEU A 428 -19.95 11.30 20.75
N GLU A 429 -19.97 11.23 22.08
CA GLU A 429 -20.63 10.17 22.83
C GLU A 429 -22.15 10.18 22.58
N SER A 430 -22.78 11.35 22.52
CA SER A 430 -24.20 11.50 22.20
C SER A 430 -24.52 11.00 20.80
N ASN A 431 -23.67 11.29 19.80
CA ASN A 431 -23.84 10.73 18.45
C ASN A 431 -23.81 9.20 18.47
N VAL A 432 -22.81 8.59 19.14
CA VAL A 432 -22.74 7.13 19.25
C VAL A 432 -23.96 6.59 20.00
N TYR A 433 -24.34 7.21 21.12
CA TYR A 433 -25.49 6.79 21.92
C TYR A 433 -26.79 6.82 21.10
N ARG A 434 -27.06 7.90 20.36
CA ARG A 434 -28.23 8.02 19.48
C ARG A 434 -28.23 6.95 18.39
N ALA A 435 -27.08 6.73 17.74
CA ALA A 435 -26.93 5.71 16.72
C ALA A 435 -27.24 4.28 17.22
N LEU A 436 -26.86 3.95 18.44
CA LEU A 436 -27.14 2.64 19.05
C LEU A 436 -28.62 2.45 19.43
N HIS A 437 -29.44 3.50 19.40
CA HIS A 437 -30.89 3.43 19.61
C HIS A 437 -31.70 3.59 18.31
N ASP A 438 -31.04 3.91 17.19
CA ASP A 438 -31.68 4.25 15.93
C ASP A 438 -31.93 2.98 15.08
N PRO A 439 -33.19 2.56 14.84
CA PRO A 439 -33.46 1.31 14.12
C PRO A 439 -32.89 1.26 12.70
N ALA A 440 -32.87 2.39 11.98
CA ALA A 440 -32.29 2.46 10.64
C ALA A 440 -30.77 2.28 10.66
N THR A 441 -30.06 2.87 11.64
CA THR A 441 -28.63 2.60 11.85
C THR A 441 -28.36 1.15 12.24
N LEU A 442 -29.16 0.58 13.16
CA LEU A 442 -29.04 -0.84 13.54
C LEU A 442 -29.30 -1.78 12.35
N THR A 443 -30.20 -1.39 11.44
CA THR A 443 -30.45 -2.10 10.19
C THR A 443 -29.20 -2.16 9.32
N GLU A 444 -28.51 -1.03 9.10
CA GLU A 444 -27.26 -1.02 8.34
C GLU A 444 -26.15 -1.85 9.00
N LEU A 445 -26.01 -1.78 10.33
CA LEU A 445 -25.04 -2.59 11.06
C LEU A 445 -25.33 -4.09 10.91
N CYS A 446 -26.60 -4.50 10.94
CA CYS A 446 -26.99 -5.89 10.72
C CYS A 446 -26.73 -6.35 9.27
N ALA A 447 -27.02 -5.52 8.27
CA ALA A 447 -26.71 -5.81 6.87
C ALA A 447 -25.19 -5.99 6.65
N MET A 448 -24.37 -5.14 7.28
CA MET A 448 -22.90 -5.28 7.26
C MET A 448 -22.44 -6.61 7.88
N ILE A 449 -23.04 -7.04 8.99
CA ILE A 449 -22.72 -8.33 9.64
C ILE A 449 -23.09 -9.51 8.75
N ILE A 450 -24.24 -9.46 8.08
CA ILE A 450 -24.67 -10.50 7.15
C ILE A 450 -23.63 -10.64 6.03
N TYR A 451 -23.22 -9.54 5.39
CA TYR A 451 -22.14 -9.57 4.39
C TYR A 451 -20.81 -10.09 4.95
N ALA A 452 -20.46 -9.70 6.19
CA ALA A 452 -19.25 -10.17 6.86
C ALA A 452 -19.24 -11.69 6.99
N LEU A 453 -20.36 -12.26 7.45
CA LEU A 453 -20.53 -13.69 7.68
C LEU A 453 -20.61 -14.51 6.39
N THR A 454 -21.33 -14.03 5.38
CA THR A 454 -21.60 -14.81 4.17
C THR A 454 -20.49 -14.70 3.14
N VAL A 455 -19.78 -13.57 3.06
CA VAL A 455 -18.81 -13.32 1.99
C VAL A 455 -17.45 -12.85 2.52
N SER A 456 -17.40 -11.73 3.24
CA SER A 456 -16.12 -11.05 3.51
C SER A 456 -15.17 -11.86 4.40
N TRP A 457 -15.63 -12.42 5.52
CA TRP A 457 -14.77 -13.22 6.39
C TRP A 457 -14.36 -14.56 5.74
N PRO A 458 -15.26 -15.37 5.14
CA PRO A 458 -14.86 -16.56 4.38
C PRO A 458 -13.82 -16.25 3.29
N TYR A 459 -14.06 -15.19 2.49
CA TYR A 459 -13.11 -14.74 1.48
C TYR A 459 -11.75 -14.38 2.10
N SER A 460 -11.75 -13.57 3.16
CA SER A 460 -10.55 -13.12 3.85
C SER A 460 -9.74 -14.29 4.40
N ILE A 461 -10.39 -15.33 4.92
CA ILE A 461 -9.72 -16.55 5.39
C ILE A 461 -9.07 -17.28 4.21
N ARG A 462 -9.75 -17.41 3.08
CA ARG A 462 -9.20 -18.11 1.89
C ARG A 462 -8.01 -17.39 1.25
N VAL A 463 -7.95 -16.07 1.34
CA VAL A 463 -6.88 -15.27 0.68
C VAL A 463 -5.81 -14.78 1.65
N ARG A 464 -6.03 -14.80 2.96
CA ARG A 464 -5.10 -14.24 3.97
C ARG A 464 -4.94 -15.12 5.23
N GLY A 465 -5.67 -16.23 5.32
CA GLY A 465 -5.61 -17.14 6.46
C GLY A 465 -4.29 -17.92 6.53
N PRO A 466 -4.16 -18.84 7.49
CA PRO A 466 -3.04 -19.79 7.52
C PRO A 466 -2.93 -20.55 6.19
N GLU A 467 -1.72 -20.92 5.80
CA GLU A 467 -1.40 -21.71 4.59
C GLU A 467 -1.51 -20.95 3.26
N THR A 468 -1.92 -19.68 3.29
CA THR A 468 -1.96 -18.85 2.06
C THR A 468 -0.56 -18.38 1.62
N GLU A 469 0.50 -18.66 2.37
CA GLU A 469 1.88 -18.25 2.02
C GLU A 469 2.38 -18.87 0.71
N ASN A 470 1.80 -19.99 0.29
CA ASN A 470 2.13 -20.68 -0.96
C ASN A 470 1.02 -20.56 -2.03
N VAL A 471 -0.05 -19.80 -1.76
CA VAL A 471 -1.12 -19.58 -2.72
C VAL A 471 -0.72 -18.46 -3.67
N ASN A 472 -0.77 -18.73 -4.96
CA ASN A 472 -0.53 -17.73 -5.98
C ASN A 472 -1.82 -16.94 -6.24
N LEU A 473 -1.72 -15.61 -6.28
CA LEU A 473 -2.83 -14.74 -6.66
C LEU A 473 -3.44 -15.14 -8.01
N LEU A 474 -2.62 -15.59 -8.95
CA LEU A 474 -3.05 -15.97 -10.31
C LEU A 474 -3.96 -17.21 -10.33
N ASP A 475 -3.97 -18.00 -9.26
CA ASP A 475 -4.81 -19.20 -9.15
C ASP A 475 -6.20 -18.88 -8.55
N LEU A 476 -6.47 -17.62 -8.21
CA LEU A 476 -7.71 -17.21 -7.54
C LEU A 476 -8.86 -16.88 -8.51
N GLY A 477 -8.68 -17.07 -9.81
CA GLY A 477 -9.75 -16.85 -10.82
C GLY A 477 -11.05 -17.60 -10.49
N PRO A 478 -11.00 -18.93 -10.25
CA PRO A 478 -12.18 -19.71 -9.85
C PRO A 478 -12.84 -19.18 -8.58
N LEU A 479 -12.05 -18.81 -7.55
CA LEU A 479 -12.59 -18.23 -6.31
C LEU A 479 -13.37 -16.93 -6.57
N HIS A 480 -12.89 -16.06 -7.47
CA HIS A 480 -13.58 -14.82 -7.81
C HIS A 480 -14.81 -15.07 -8.68
N HIS A 481 -14.80 -16.10 -9.53
CA HIS A 481 -16.00 -16.55 -10.25
C HIS A 481 -17.08 -17.01 -9.27
N ASP A 482 -16.74 -17.94 -8.36
CA ASP A 482 -17.64 -18.49 -7.35
C ASP A 482 -18.18 -17.41 -6.42
N LEU A 483 -17.34 -16.45 -6.03
CA LEU A 483 -17.75 -15.30 -5.22
C LEU A 483 -18.79 -14.43 -5.93
N LYS A 484 -18.59 -14.12 -7.22
CA LYS A 484 -19.58 -13.35 -8.01
C LYS A 484 -20.89 -14.13 -8.16
N ALA A 485 -20.82 -15.43 -8.43
CA ALA A 485 -22.00 -16.29 -8.55
C ALA A 485 -22.76 -16.39 -7.21
N HIS A 486 -22.06 -16.54 -6.10
CA HIS A 486 -22.63 -16.59 -4.76
C HIS A 486 -23.37 -15.29 -4.40
N ILE A 487 -22.78 -14.13 -4.72
CA ILE A 487 -23.41 -12.81 -4.50
C ILE A 487 -24.70 -12.68 -5.34
N ARG A 488 -24.67 -13.05 -6.62
CA ARG A 488 -25.87 -13.04 -7.48
C ARG A 488 -26.98 -13.91 -6.93
N ARG A 489 -26.62 -15.12 -6.46
CA ARG A 489 -27.57 -16.04 -5.83
C ARG A 489 -28.23 -15.45 -4.58
N ILE A 490 -27.50 -14.70 -3.75
CA ILE A 490 -28.08 -13.97 -2.60
C ILE A 490 -29.07 -12.90 -3.06
N ILE A 491 -28.72 -12.14 -4.10
CA ILE A 491 -29.56 -11.06 -4.64
C ILE A 491 -30.86 -11.62 -5.23
N GLU A 492 -30.74 -12.68 -6.03
CA GLU A 492 -31.87 -13.32 -6.73
C GLU A 492 -32.77 -14.13 -5.80
N ASN A 493 -32.19 -14.74 -4.77
CA ASN A 493 -32.90 -15.54 -3.79
C ASN A 493 -32.49 -15.16 -2.35
N PRO A 494 -32.96 -14.01 -1.85
CA PRO A 494 -32.60 -13.53 -0.50
C PRO A 494 -33.14 -14.43 0.62
N ASP A 495 -34.12 -15.30 0.33
CA ASP A 495 -34.65 -16.27 1.30
C ASP A 495 -33.59 -17.28 1.74
N ILE A 496 -32.46 -17.42 1.02
CA ILE A 496 -31.36 -18.22 1.54
C ILE A 496 -30.82 -17.67 2.87
N ILE A 497 -30.86 -16.35 3.09
CA ILE A 497 -30.49 -15.69 4.35
C ILE A 497 -31.71 -15.47 5.25
N PHE A 498 -32.83 -15.11 4.62
CA PHE A 498 -34.06 -14.64 5.28
C PHE A 498 -35.19 -15.67 5.30
N ASP A 499 -34.89 -16.97 5.24
CA ASP A 499 -35.88 -18.05 5.31
C ASP A 499 -36.82 -17.87 6.51
N ASN A 500 -37.99 -18.50 6.46
CA ASN A 500 -38.96 -18.47 7.54
C ASN A 500 -38.27 -18.92 8.84
N ASP A 501 -38.30 -18.06 9.86
CA ASP A 501 -37.61 -18.16 11.16
C ASP A 501 -36.15 -17.66 11.23
N LEU A 502 -35.58 -17.12 10.14
CA LEU A 502 -34.21 -16.59 10.12
C LEU A 502 -33.18 -17.62 10.58
N THR A 503 -33.43 -18.92 10.42
CA THR A 503 -32.51 -20.01 10.77
C THR A 503 -31.87 -20.64 9.53
N PRO A 504 -31.14 -19.87 8.70
CA PRO A 504 -30.59 -20.40 7.48
C PRO A 504 -29.47 -21.41 7.74
N ASN A 505 -29.32 -22.39 6.85
CA ASN A 505 -28.19 -23.31 6.87
C ASN A 505 -26.91 -22.54 6.49
N PRO A 506 -25.87 -22.49 7.36
CA PRO A 506 -24.61 -21.85 7.03
C PRO A 506 -24.01 -22.37 5.71
N GLU A 507 -24.12 -23.67 5.44
CA GLU A 507 -23.55 -24.30 4.24
C GLU A 507 -24.14 -23.74 2.93
N SER A 508 -25.40 -23.30 2.96
CA SER A 508 -26.04 -22.68 1.79
C SER A 508 -25.81 -21.16 1.74
N CYS A 509 -25.28 -20.55 2.80
CA CYS A 509 -25.24 -19.10 2.97
C CYS A 509 -23.83 -18.51 2.95
N THR A 510 -22.83 -19.25 3.39
CA THR A 510 -21.44 -18.77 3.34
C THR A 510 -20.81 -19.12 2.00
N LEU A 511 -19.89 -18.27 1.55
CA LEU A 511 -19.14 -18.45 0.32
C LEU A 511 -18.40 -19.79 0.27
N ASP A 512 -17.88 -20.23 1.40
CA ASP A 512 -17.09 -21.46 1.52
C ASP A 512 -17.91 -22.68 1.94
N GLY A 513 -19.22 -22.52 2.14
CA GLY A 513 -20.08 -23.56 2.71
C GLY A 513 -19.72 -23.97 4.14
N GLY A 514 -18.86 -23.19 4.83
CA GLY A 514 -18.44 -23.43 6.20
C GLY A 514 -19.44 -22.95 7.26
N PRO A 515 -19.18 -23.25 8.54
CA PRO A 515 -19.96 -22.70 9.65
C PRO A 515 -19.77 -21.19 9.78
N TRP A 516 -20.69 -20.51 10.48
CA TRP A 516 -20.53 -19.09 10.82
C TRP A 516 -19.20 -18.85 11.55
N HIS A 517 -18.36 -17.97 11.00
CA HIS A 517 -17.11 -17.58 11.67
C HIS A 517 -17.35 -16.93 13.03
N TYR A 518 -18.47 -16.21 13.18
CA TYR A 518 -18.90 -15.60 14.44
C TYR A 518 -20.39 -15.86 14.71
N PRO A 519 -20.76 -17.05 15.22
CA PRO A 519 -22.16 -17.46 15.40
C PRO A 519 -22.95 -16.49 16.29
N GLU A 520 -22.33 -15.93 17.32
CA GLU A 520 -22.98 -14.98 18.22
C GLU A 520 -23.39 -13.67 17.51
N ALA A 521 -22.66 -13.27 16.46
CA ALA A 521 -23.03 -12.10 15.66
C ALA A 521 -24.29 -12.36 14.84
N PHE A 522 -24.40 -13.54 14.22
CA PHE A 522 -25.63 -13.93 13.51
C PHE A 522 -26.82 -14.03 14.48
N ALA A 523 -26.63 -14.66 15.64
CA ALA A 523 -27.67 -14.75 16.68
C ALA A 523 -28.14 -13.37 17.17
N ALA A 524 -27.23 -12.41 17.27
CA ALA A 524 -27.58 -11.04 17.63
C ALA A 524 -28.38 -10.34 16.53
N VAL A 525 -28.07 -10.58 15.25
CA VAL A 525 -28.87 -10.11 14.11
C VAL A 525 -30.27 -10.72 14.13
N GLN A 526 -30.40 -12.04 14.28
CA GLN A 526 -31.68 -12.74 14.37
C GLN A 526 -32.56 -12.15 15.49
N LYS A 527 -31.95 -11.86 16.64
CA LYS A 527 -32.66 -11.27 17.79
C LYS A 527 -33.20 -9.87 17.52
N LEU A 528 -32.49 -9.06 16.72
CA LEU A 528 -32.91 -7.70 16.39
C LEU A 528 -33.86 -7.65 15.19
N ALA A 529 -33.76 -8.59 14.25
CA ALA A 529 -34.49 -8.58 12.99
C ALA A 529 -36.01 -8.31 13.11
N PRO A 530 -36.76 -8.85 14.10
CA PRO A 530 -38.18 -8.53 14.26
C PRO A 530 -38.49 -7.04 14.50
N SER A 531 -37.51 -6.27 14.96
CA SER A 531 -37.61 -4.82 15.19
C SER A 531 -37.06 -3.97 14.05
N LEU A 532 -36.56 -4.60 12.98
CA LEU A 532 -35.88 -3.96 11.86
C LEU A 532 -36.63 -4.26 10.54
N PRO A 533 -37.75 -3.56 10.27
CA PRO A 533 -38.67 -3.90 9.18
C PRO A 533 -38.03 -3.87 7.78
N HIS A 534 -36.95 -3.11 7.61
CA HIS A 534 -36.27 -2.93 6.32
C HIS A 534 -34.95 -3.71 6.21
N LEU A 535 -34.69 -4.65 7.14
CA LEU A 535 -33.43 -5.39 7.15
C LEU A 535 -33.19 -6.18 5.87
N ARG A 536 -34.24 -6.83 5.34
CA ARG A 536 -34.16 -7.59 4.08
C ARG A 536 -33.76 -6.67 2.92
N ASP A 537 -34.52 -5.61 2.70
CA ASP A 537 -34.35 -4.72 1.55
C ASP A 537 -33.00 -3.98 1.57
N VAL A 538 -32.60 -3.48 2.75
CA VAL A 538 -31.30 -2.81 2.93
C VAL A 538 -30.13 -3.78 2.76
N THR A 539 -30.29 -5.04 3.17
CA THR A 539 -29.28 -6.08 2.95
C THR A 539 -29.15 -6.38 1.45
N ILE A 540 -30.26 -6.54 0.73
CA ILE A 540 -30.24 -6.74 -0.73
C ILE A 540 -29.54 -5.56 -1.41
N ALA A 541 -29.89 -4.33 -1.05
CA ALA A 541 -29.23 -3.13 -1.58
C ALA A 541 -27.72 -3.09 -1.28
N PHE A 542 -27.28 -3.63 -0.14
CA PHE A 542 -25.86 -3.82 0.14
C PHE A 542 -25.23 -4.79 -0.88
N PHE A 543 -25.85 -5.94 -1.13
CA PHE A 543 -25.34 -6.93 -2.10
C PHE A 543 -25.35 -6.41 -3.55
N GLU A 544 -26.39 -5.69 -3.95
CA GLU A 544 -26.44 -5.00 -5.24
C GLU A 544 -25.33 -3.94 -5.37
N GLY A 545 -24.96 -3.29 -4.26
CA GLY A 545 -23.85 -2.34 -4.21
C GLY A 545 -22.46 -2.99 -4.30
N ILE A 546 -22.27 -4.20 -3.77
CA ILE A 546 -20.96 -4.88 -3.82
C ILE A 546 -20.68 -5.60 -5.14
N LEU A 547 -21.70 -6.16 -5.80
CA LEU A 547 -21.54 -6.97 -7.01
C LEU A 547 -20.77 -6.26 -8.13
N PRO A 548 -21.17 -5.05 -8.58
CA PRO A 548 -20.45 -4.33 -9.65
C PRO A 548 -19.04 -3.93 -9.22
N VAL A 549 -18.80 -3.81 -7.91
CA VAL A 549 -17.47 -3.53 -7.39
C VAL A 549 -16.58 -4.77 -7.52
N TRP A 550 -17.08 -5.95 -7.14
CA TRP A 550 -16.36 -7.20 -7.36
C TRP A 550 -16.06 -7.44 -8.84
N GLU A 551 -17.05 -7.28 -9.73
CA GLU A 551 -16.85 -7.39 -11.18
C GLU A 551 -15.73 -6.50 -11.68
N ARG A 552 -15.72 -5.21 -11.28
CA ARG A 552 -14.67 -4.27 -11.68
C ARG A 552 -13.29 -4.61 -11.11
N PHE A 553 -13.21 -5.04 -9.85
CA PHE A 553 -11.93 -5.27 -9.15
C PHE A 553 -11.39 -6.70 -9.33
N THR A 554 -12.12 -7.60 -10.00
CA THR A 554 -11.63 -8.92 -10.41
C THR A 554 -11.56 -9.08 -11.93
N ALA A 555 -11.72 -8.00 -12.70
CA ALA A 555 -11.73 -8.05 -14.16
C ALA A 555 -10.43 -8.60 -14.76
N GLU A 556 -9.31 -8.51 -14.03
CA GLU A 556 -8.05 -9.15 -14.41
C GLU A 556 -8.12 -10.69 -14.53
N PHE A 557 -9.14 -11.34 -13.94
CA PHE A 557 -9.36 -12.79 -13.98
C PHE A 557 -10.49 -13.21 -14.93
N ASP A 558 -10.99 -12.31 -15.78
CA ASP A 558 -12.07 -12.67 -16.71
C ASP A 558 -11.58 -13.71 -17.74
N GLU A 559 -12.49 -14.61 -18.13
CA GLU A 559 -12.23 -15.67 -19.11
C GLU A 559 -11.71 -15.10 -20.43
N GLY A 560 -10.72 -15.78 -21.04
CA GLY A 560 -10.02 -15.29 -22.23
C GLY A 560 -9.06 -14.12 -21.98
N GLY A 561 -8.95 -13.64 -20.74
CA GLY A 561 -7.95 -12.66 -20.32
C GLY A 561 -6.53 -13.25 -20.23
N MET A 562 -5.54 -12.38 -20.03
CA MET A 562 -4.13 -12.77 -19.98
C MET A 562 -3.82 -13.77 -18.86
N ILE A 563 -4.48 -13.68 -17.70
CA ILE A 563 -4.30 -14.61 -16.56
C ILE A 563 -4.90 -16.00 -16.85
N ASP A 564 -6.04 -16.04 -17.55
CA ASP A 564 -6.75 -17.27 -17.88
C ASP A 564 -5.91 -18.13 -18.84
N GLY A 565 -5.29 -17.49 -19.85
CA GLY A 565 -4.44 -18.14 -20.85
C GLY A 565 -3.01 -18.49 -20.40
N LEU A 566 -2.68 -18.37 -19.11
CA LEU A 566 -1.34 -18.75 -18.61
C LEU A 566 -1.22 -20.27 -18.48
N SER A 567 -0.04 -20.78 -18.82
CA SER A 567 0.41 -22.10 -18.41
C SER A 567 0.76 -22.15 -16.91
N ASP A 568 0.86 -23.34 -16.33
CA ASP A 568 1.28 -23.52 -14.93
C ASP A 568 2.69 -22.98 -14.67
N GLU A 569 3.58 -23.11 -15.67
CA GLU A 569 4.94 -22.57 -15.61
C GLU A 569 4.95 -21.05 -15.61
N GLU A 570 4.17 -20.40 -16.49
CA GLU A 570 4.02 -18.94 -16.49
C GLU A 570 3.40 -18.42 -15.19
N ARG A 571 2.42 -19.15 -14.61
CA ARG A 571 1.86 -18.79 -13.30
C ARG A 571 2.91 -18.86 -12.21
N LEU A 572 3.74 -19.91 -12.20
CA LEU A 572 4.82 -20.07 -11.23
C LEU A 572 5.90 -18.98 -11.39
N ASP A 573 6.25 -18.62 -12.62
CA ASP A 573 7.22 -17.57 -12.92
C ASP A 573 6.74 -16.17 -12.54
N ALA A 574 5.43 -15.96 -12.59
CA ALA A 574 4.77 -14.72 -12.21
C ALA A 574 4.17 -14.78 -10.79
N PHE A 575 4.66 -15.68 -9.92
CA PHE A 575 4.07 -15.89 -8.61
C PHE A 575 3.90 -14.58 -7.83
N MET A 576 2.68 -14.36 -7.34
CA MET A 576 2.29 -13.20 -6.56
C MET A 576 1.61 -13.65 -5.27
N PRO A 577 2.01 -13.10 -4.11
CA PRO A 577 1.20 -13.25 -2.91
C PRO A 577 -0.21 -12.72 -3.16
N THR A 578 -1.19 -13.33 -2.50
CA THR A 578 -2.61 -12.94 -2.57
C THR A 578 -2.90 -11.55 -1.96
N THR A 579 -2.01 -11.05 -1.10
CA THR A 579 -2.17 -9.78 -0.38
C THR A 579 -0.91 -8.93 -0.38
N ASN A 580 -1.08 -7.62 -0.14
CA ASN A 580 0.02 -6.66 -0.05
C ASN A 580 0.60 -6.52 1.37
N ASP A 581 0.31 -7.47 2.26
CA ASP A 581 0.65 -7.42 3.67
C ASP A 581 2.14 -7.25 3.93
N ALA A 582 3.00 -7.77 3.04
CA ALA A 582 4.45 -7.58 3.16
C ALA A 582 4.84 -6.10 3.10
N ASN A 583 4.29 -5.35 2.12
CA ASN A 583 4.55 -3.93 1.94
C ASN A 583 3.89 -3.07 3.04
N GLU A 584 2.61 -3.28 3.31
CA GLU A 584 1.90 -2.56 4.38
C GLU A 584 2.55 -2.81 5.74
N GLY A 585 2.92 -4.07 6.00
CA GLY A 585 3.54 -4.51 7.24
C GLY A 585 4.94 -3.91 7.44
N ILE A 586 5.74 -3.70 6.37
CA ILE A 586 7.06 -3.06 6.55
C ILE A 586 6.91 -1.58 6.87
N LEU A 587 5.95 -0.89 6.24
CA LEU A 587 5.64 0.50 6.52
C LEU A 587 5.10 0.68 7.94
N GLY A 588 4.22 -0.22 8.39
CA GLY A 588 3.79 -0.32 9.79
C GLY A 588 4.97 -0.48 10.76
N SER A 589 5.89 -1.40 10.44
CA SER A 589 7.10 -1.65 11.22
C SER A 589 8.01 -0.40 11.28
N MET A 590 8.14 0.32 10.16
CA MET A 590 8.92 1.56 10.07
C MET A 590 8.32 2.67 10.94
N ARG A 591 6.99 2.84 10.92
CA ARG A 591 6.30 3.81 11.78
C ARG A 591 6.52 3.50 13.26
N TRP A 592 6.46 2.22 13.64
CA TRP A 592 6.75 1.79 15.01
C TRP A 592 8.20 2.01 15.41
N ASP A 593 9.17 1.68 14.53
CA ASP A 593 10.59 1.91 14.78
C ASP A 593 10.90 3.40 14.96
N LYS A 594 10.30 4.29 14.14
CA LYS A 594 10.43 5.75 14.34
C LYS A 594 9.82 6.26 15.63
N ARG A 595 8.74 5.64 16.14
CA ARG A 595 8.13 6.01 17.43
C ARG A 595 9.01 5.58 18.61
N THR A 596 9.60 4.39 18.55
CA THR A 596 10.37 3.81 19.65
C THR A 596 11.86 4.17 19.62
N LYS A 597 12.40 4.49 18.44
CA LYS A 597 13.80 4.83 18.20
C LYS A 597 13.90 6.13 17.41
N LEU A 598 13.56 7.25 18.06
CA LEU A 598 13.42 8.58 17.43
C LEU A 598 14.61 9.04 16.58
N ASN A 599 15.83 8.64 16.96
CA ASN A 599 17.08 9.03 16.27
C ASN A 599 17.60 7.97 15.29
N ALA A 600 16.86 6.87 15.07
CA ALA A 600 17.27 5.84 14.11
C ALA A 600 17.07 6.33 12.67
N SER A 601 18.12 6.21 11.86
CA SER A 601 18.03 6.49 10.43
C SER A 601 17.25 5.39 9.69
N THR A 602 16.66 5.74 8.55
CA THR A 602 16.01 4.77 7.65
C THR A 602 17.01 3.69 7.20
N HIS A 603 18.28 4.03 7.03
CA HIS A 603 19.34 3.06 6.72
C HIS A 603 19.51 2.01 7.84
N ALA A 604 19.54 2.44 9.10
CA ALA A 604 19.63 1.54 10.24
C ALA A 604 18.37 0.66 10.37
N PHE A 605 17.19 1.21 10.05
CA PHE A 605 15.96 0.43 9.95
C PHE A 605 16.05 -0.64 8.86
N ASN A 606 16.44 -0.26 7.63
CA ASN A 606 16.59 -1.19 6.51
C ASN A 606 17.58 -2.31 6.83
N ALA A 607 18.73 -1.99 7.44
CA ALA A 607 19.71 -3.01 7.83
C ALA A 607 19.11 -4.08 8.75
N ARG A 608 18.29 -3.69 9.74
CA ARG A 608 17.58 -4.64 10.62
C ARG A 608 16.47 -5.38 9.88
N ALA A 609 15.64 -4.65 9.16
CA ALA A 609 14.45 -5.17 8.53
C ALA A 609 14.78 -6.16 7.41
N MET A 610 15.71 -5.80 6.51
CA MET A 610 16.15 -6.68 5.42
C MET A 610 16.83 -7.92 5.98
N PHE A 611 17.76 -7.77 6.92
CA PHE A 611 18.43 -8.91 7.55
C PHE A 611 17.44 -9.91 8.18
N ARG A 612 16.38 -9.40 8.82
CA ARG A 612 15.32 -10.22 9.42
C ARG A 612 14.42 -10.86 8.37
N ARG A 613 13.85 -10.06 7.46
CA ARG A 613 12.80 -10.50 6.52
C ARG A 613 13.36 -11.35 5.38
N ASN A 614 14.60 -11.12 4.97
CA ASN A 614 15.23 -11.88 3.89
C ASN A 614 15.91 -13.16 4.40
N ASN A 615 15.84 -13.45 5.70
CA ASN A 615 16.55 -14.55 6.35
C ASN A 615 18.06 -14.56 6.06
N THR A 616 18.67 -13.37 6.02
CA THR A 616 20.05 -13.17 5.54
C THR A 616 21.08 -13.94 6.34
N GLN A 617 20.82 -14.27 7.61
CA GLN A 617 21.78 -15.08 8.36
C GLN A 617 21.95 -16.48 7.78
N ALA A 618 20.88 -17.13 7.31
CA ALA A 618 20.98 -18.46 6.69
C ALA A 618 21.76 -18.38 5.36
N TYR A 619 21.50 -17.34 4.56
CA TYR A 619 22.27 -17.07 3.35
C TYR A 619 23.77 -16.88 3.65
N MET A 620 24.11 -16.08 4.66
CA MET A 620 25.49 -15.86 5.08
C MET A 620 26.13 -17.16 5.58
N ASP A 621 25.42 -17.96 6.37
CA ASP A 621 25.94 -19.22 6.90
C ASP A 621 26.23 -20.23 5.77
N ALA A 622 25.44 -20.22 4.70
CA ALA A 622 25.61 -21.11 3.54
C ALA A 622 26.66 -20.60 2.52
N ASN A 623 26.78 -19.29 2.32
CA ASN A 623 27.52 -18.72 1.18
C ASN A 623 28.77 -17.90 1.58
N PHE A 624 28.92 -17.48 2.84
CA PHE A 624 30.02 -16.57 3.21
C PHE A 624 31.25 -17.32 3.74
N GLY A 625 32.36 -17.14 3.03
CA GLY A 625 33.72 -17.37 3.54
C GLY A 625 34.30 -16.19 4.33
N ALA A 626 35.55 -16.33 4.77
CA ALA A 626 36.25 -15.30 5.55
C ALA A 626 36.42 -13.96 4.80
N GLU A 627 36.67 -14.02 3.50
CA GLU A 627 36.79 -12.84 2.63
C GLU A 627 35.50 -12.03 2.54
N HIS A 628 34.35 -12.71 2.44
CA HIS A 628 33.03 -12.09 2.39
C HIS A 628 32.75 -11.31 3.69
N HIS A 629 33.06 -11.91 4.84
CA HIS A 629 32.96 -11.25 6.13
C HIS A 629 33.89 -10.04 6.27
N ALA A 630 35.10 -10.11 5.70
CA ALA A 630 36.02 -8.98 5.69
C ALA A 630 35.51 -7.85 4.79
N TYR A 631 34.97 -8.18 3.61
CA TYR A 631 34.41 -7.23 2.66
C TYR A 631 33.24 -6.44 3.26
N ILE A 632 32.21 -7.11 3.81
CA ILE A 632 31.03 -6.41 4.37
C ILE A 632 31.41 -5.49 5.53
N LEU A 633 32.46 -5.85 6.29
CA LEU A 633 32.97 -5.05 7.39
C LEU A 633 33.68 -3.78 6.90
N HIS A 634 34.43 -3.88 5.81
CA HIS A 634 35.04 -2.71 5.17
C HIS A 634 33.98 -1.83 4.50
N GLU A 635 33.09 -2.44 3.72
CA GLU A 635 32.10 -1.75 2.92
C GLU A 635 31.05 -1.03 3.79
N HIS A 636 30.60 -1.65 4.88
CA HIS A 636 29.73 -0.97 5.84
C HIS A 636 30.41 0.29 6.42
N ARG A 637 31.71 0.24 6.75
CA ARG A 637 32.44 1.42 7.26
C ARG A 637 32.53 2.52 6.22
N ARG A 638 32.77 2.17 4.95
CA ARG A 638 32.79 3.11 3.83
C ARG A 638 31.43 3.79 3.66
N MET A 639 30.34 3.03 3.72
CA MET A 639 28.97 3.56 3.62
C MET A 639 28.59 4.43 4.82
N ASP A 640 28.97 4.04 6.05
CA ASP A 640 28.72 4.82 7.26
C ASP A 640 29.44 6.17 7.23
N ALA A 641 30.64 6.21 6.64
CA ALA A 641 31.44 7.43 6.48
C ALA A 641 30.98 8.35 5.33
N SER A 642 30.08 7.90 4.45
CA SER A 642 29.81 8.61 3.18
C SER A 642 28.81 9.76 3.29
N GLY A 643 28.30 10.10 4.48
CA GLY A 643 27.35 11.20 4.67
C GLY A 643 25.98 11.02 4.00
N ARG A 644 25.64 9.81 3.51
CA ARG A 644 24.43 9.53 2.72
C ARG A 644 23.12 9.97 3.39
N VAL A 645 23.04 9.87 4.73
CA VAL A 645 21.87 10.34 5.49
C VAL A 645 21.68 11.85 5.37
N GLN A 646 22.77 12.63 5.41
CA GLN A 646 22.74 14.08 5.28
C GLN A 646 22.37 14.49 3.85
N ALA A 647 22.94 13.81 2.84
CA ALA A 647 22.61 14.06 1.44
C ALA A 647 21.11 13.83 1.14
N LYS A 648 20.52 12.75 1.69
CA LYS A 648 19.07 12.49 1.53
C LYS A 648 18.21 13.54 2.24
N ALA A 649 18.63 14.02 3.42
CA ALA A 649 17.94 15.11 4.10
C ALA A 649 18.00 16.43 3.31
N GLU A 650 19.13 16.73 2.66
CA GLU A 650 19.27 17.90 1.78
C GLU A 650 18.34 17.82 0.57
N ALA A 651 18.27 16.65 -0.09
CA ALA A 651 17.40 16.45 -1.24
C ALA A 651 15.92 16.73 -0.90
N ILE A 652 15.44 16.23 0.24
CA ILE A 652 14.06 16.47 0.71
C ILE A 652 13.85 17.96 1.03
N ARG A 653 14.80 18.61 1.71
CA ARG A 653 14.73 20.04 2.01
C ARG A 653 14.64 20.88 0.74
N SER A 654 15.50 20.62 -0.24
CA SER A 654 15.55 21.34 -1.51
C SER A 654 14.24 21.17 -2.28
N HIS A 655 13.74 19.94 -2.41
CA HIS A 655 12.46 19.67 -3.06
C HIS A 655 11.30 20.41 -2.38
N ASN A 656 11.21 20.35 -1.04
CA ASN A 656 10.16 21.03 -0.29
C ASN A 656 10.21 22.55 -0.48
N ALA A 657 11.40 23.15 -0.56
CA ALA A 657 11.56 24.57 -0.83
C ALA A 657 11.03 24.95 -2.24
N THR A 658 11.36 24.14 -3.25
CA THR A 658 10.87 24.32 -4.63
C THR A 658 9.34 24.22 -4.70
N VAL A 659 8.74 23.17 -4.14
CA VAL A 659 7.29 22.98 -4.12
C VAL A 659 6.58 24.10 -3.35
N ALA A 660 7.16 24.57 -2.23
CA ALA A 660 6.61 25.68 -1.48
C ALA A 660 6.59 26.98 -2.30
N LYS A 661 7.66 27.25 -3.05
CA LYS A 661 7.76 28.40 -3.96
C LYS A 661 6.72 28.30 -5.07
N GLU A 662 6.63 27.18 -5.77
CA GLU A 662 5.65 26.98 -6.84
C GLU A 662 4.21 27.13 -6.34
N LYS A 663 3.88 26.59 -5.16
CA LYS A 663 2.55 26.76 -4.56
C LYS A 663 2.29 28.20 -4.13
N ALA A 664 3.30 28.94 -3.68
CA ALA A 664 3.17 30.36 -3.39
C ALA A 664 2.90 31.16 -4.67
N ASP A 665 3.62 30.87 -5.75
CA ASP A 665 3.47 31.52 -7.05
C ASP A 665 2.10 31.23 -7.67
N LYS A 666 1.65 29.96 -7.63
CA LYS A 666 0.29 29.57 -8.06
C LYS A 666 -0.79 30.27 -7.23
N ARG A 667 -0.66 30.33 -5.89
CA ARG A 667 -1.62 31.05 -5.04
C ARG A 667 -1.67 32.54 -5.36
N LYS A 668 -0.52 33.16 -5.61
CA LYS A 668 -0.44 34.57 -6.03
C LYS A 668 -1.13 34.76 -7.38
N ALA A 669 -0.86 33.90 -8.37
CA ALA A 669 -1.51 33.96 -9.68
C ALA A 669 -3.03 33.75 -9.61
N THR A 670 -3.51 32.78 -8.82
CA THR A 670 -4.95 32.55 -8.60
C THR A 670 -5.61 33.71 -7.88
N LYS A 671 -4.95 34.27 -6.85
CA LYS A 671 -5.44 35.45 -6.14
C LYS A 671 -5.52 36.66 -7.09
N THR A 672 -4.48 36.94 -7.87
CA THR A 672 -4.50 38.01 -8.88
C THR A 672 -5.60 37.81 -9.92
N LYS A 673 -5.85 36.57 -10.39
CA LYS A 673 -6.97 36.28 -11.29
C LYS A 673 -8.33 36.55 -10.62
N LYS A 674 -8.50 36.12 -9.36
CA LYS A 674 -9.74 36.39 -8.59
C LYS A 674 -9.94 37.88 -8.33
N ASP A 675 -8.89 38.60 -7.94
CA ASP A 675 -8.95 40.03 -7.67
C ASP A 675 -9.30 40.81 -8.94
N LYS A 676 -8.72 40.45 -10.10
CA LYS A 676 -9.10 41.02 -11.40
C LYS A 676 -10.55 40.70 -11.79
N ALA A 677 -11.01 39.47 -11.58
CA ALA A 677 -12.39 39.09 -11.85
C ALA A 677 -13.39 39.82 -10.93
N ALA A 678 -13.04 40.00 -9.66
CA ALA A 678 -13.85 40.75 -8.70
C ALA A 678 -13.89 42.25 -9.05
N GLN A 679 -12.77 42.84 -9.47
CA GLN A 679 -12.72 44.22 -9.96
C GLN A 679 -13.56 44.40 -11.23
N ALA A 680 -13.48 43.47 -12.19
CA ALA A 680 -14.29 43.49 -13.40
C ALA A 680 -15.79 43.39 -13.08
N ALA A 681 -16.17 42.47 -12.21
CA ALA A 681 -17.57 42.29 -11.79
C ALA A 681 -18.11 43.48 -10.98
N ALA A 682 -17.29 44.12 -10.14
CA ALA A 682 -17.67 45.35 -9.43
C ALA A 682 -17.83 46.57 -10.36
N ALA A 683 -17.20 46.55 -11.54
CA ALA A 683 -17.32 47.59 -12.55
C ALA A 683 -18.54 47.39 -13.48
N VAL A 684 -19.28 46.27 -13.36
CA VAL A 684 -20.49 46.02 -14.14
C VAL A 684 -21.63 46.89 -13.64
N THR A 685 -22.09 47.83 -14.47
CA THR A 685 -23.33 48.57 -14.23
C THR A 685 -24.52 47.63 -14.45
N LEU A 686 -25.31 47.40 -13.39
CA LEU A 686 -26.46 46.50 -13.45
C LEU A 686 -27.62 47.12 -14.24
N ILE A 687 -28.10 46.36 -15.23
CA ILE A 687 -29.27 46.70 -16.03
C ILE A 687 -30.48 46.04 -15.37
N THR A 688 -31.39 46.85 -14.82
CA THR A 688 -32.61 46.37 -14.15
C THR A 688 -33.83 46.33 -15.06
N ASP A 689 -33.72 46.82 -16.30
CA ASP A 689 -34.79 46.85 -17.28
C ASP A 689 -34.95 45.46 -17.94
N LYS A 690 -36.10 44.82 -17.71
CA LYS A 690 -36.42 43.47 -18.22
C LYS A 690 -36.48 43.40 -19.75
N THR A 691 -36.97 44.44 -20.41
CA THR A 691 -37.02 44.52 -21.88
C THR A 691 -35.64 44.65 -22.51
N TYR A 692 -34.69 45.23 -21.78
CA TYR A 692 -33.30 45.34 -22.19
C TYR A 692 -32.50 44.07 -21.89
N LEU A 693 -32.71 43.45 -20.73
CA LEU A 693 -32.10 42.15 -20.37
C LEU A 693 -32.43 41.05 -21.39
N ALA A 694 -33.66 41.02 -21.91
CA ALA A 694 -34.09 40.03 -22.90
C ALA A 694 -33.38 40.15 -24.26
N LYS A 695 -32.66 41.25 -24.51
CA LYS A 695 -31.91 41.51 -25.75
C LYS A 695 -30.41 41.24 -25.61
N LEU A 696 -29.94 40.95 -24.40
CA LEU A 696 -28.53 40.67 -24.14
C LEU A 696 -28.14 39.29 -24.65
N THR A 697 -26.91 39.20 -25.13
CA THR A 697 -26.27 37.92 -25.48
C THR A 697 -25.97 37.11 -24.22
N LYS A 698 -25.74 35.80 -24.38
CA LYS A 698 -25.38 34.91 -23.27
C LYS A 698 -24.18 35.42 -22.46
N GLY A 699 -23.15 35.95 -23.13
CA GLY A 699 -21.96 36.51 -22.46
C GLY A 699 -22.29 37.75 -21.63
N GLU A 700 -23.09 38.67 -22.16
CA GLU A 700 -23.52 39.89 -21.45
C GLU A 700 -24.44 39.56 -20.26
N LEU A 701 -25.29 38.54 -20.37
CA LEU A 701 -26.09 38.04 -19.25
C LEU A 701 -25.22 37.41 -18.15
N GLU A 702 -24.17 36.67 -18.52
CA GLU A 702 -23.21 36.11 -17.57
C GLU A 702 -22.41 37.20 -16.83
N GLU A 703 -22.10 38.32 -17.49
CA GLU A 703 -21.49 39.51 -16.87
C GLU A 703 -22.46 40.21 -15.90
N GLN A 704 -23.72 40.42 -16.29
CA GLN A 704 -24.77 40.98 -15.42
C GLN A 704 -25.01 40.10 -14.18
N LEU A 705 -25.05 38.78 -14.35
CA LEU A 705 -25.13 37.80 -13.24
C LEU A 705 -23.91 37.85 -12.32
N SER A 706 -22.72 38.09 -12.88
CA SER A 706 -21.48 38.17 -12.10
C SER A 706 -21.42 39.45 -11.26
N GLY A 707 -21.87 40.59 -11.80
CA GLY A 707 -22.04 41.84 -11.06
C GLY A 707 -23.10 41.74 -9.96
N HIS A 708 -24.25 41.11 -10.24
CA HIS A 708 -25.34 40.96 -9.26
C HIS A 708 -24.90 40.14 -8.03
N ARG A 709 -24.07 39.10 -8.20
CA ARG A 709 -23.62 38.23 -7.09
C ARG A 709 -22.71 38.92 -6.06
N LEU A 710 -22.26 40.15 -6.34
CA LEU A 710 -21.42 40.95 -5.44
C LEU A 710 -22.21 41.94 -4.57
N LEU A 711 -23.50 42.14 -4.85
CA LEU A 711 -24.47 42.78 -3.93
C LEU A 711 -25.02 41.73 -2.97
#